data_AF-A0A7X0VPP0-F1
#
_entry.id   AF-A0A7X0VPP0-F1
#
_cell.length_a   1.000
_cell.length_b   1.000
_cell.length_c   1.000
_cell.angle_alpha   90.00
_cell.angle_beta   90.00
_cell.angle_gamma   90.00
#
_symmetry.space_group_name_H-M   'P 1'
#
loop_
_entity.id
_entity.type
_entity.pdbx_description
1 polymer ?
#
loop_
_entity_poly.entity_id
_entity_poly.type
_entity_poly.pdbx_seq_one_letter_code
_entity_poly.pdbx_strand_id
1 'polypeptide(L)'
;MSKNITKTIAATLAATLGAGVVPAMAATTTLADLHKASYDAVLVAQKDKTQKSINDARTLLAEYKVAIEKENKLGLLPQVNTFSAQLDGVQQPILSKIIKAIVAIETKKTATQAEINEIRTMVEGDQATTSDDVKLVWARTYNAKVDPFQDKLIVNAKAAVAKAEKEKTKEAVDAAKVLVDELNTSVRAGVKAIAAGEKAKADAVVVYNLKVTKAEITNSSVTVTFDALKEALRDATLEVVDNKGNKVEVEAIKTVLIEEETVATFNFTSMLKENPTGIWTINGLKVDLNEKAFVKNVKDATVPADLLKLLKDSKIITNIVDKNELAYKAADRTKLESYADVQKLIDTVNTDEAKLAEVKYVVDAASGTVTQFKNALATLNLEKVNTTWIEAYQSGMTGLTKVSEVQALVYAQNVIKIDAEISKITGLDAAKDAATIQSATDLVNKFMKNDEKIETAKADKLETLNVKSAMLRLKTSDTLTSLKAALKNLEKVVNNKTTFDYEKVVNESLMKNYFDGNVRTATDATDVKAKIVAIQDKAVSDALLNIKTAADKVIIVEGTTTEAEKAKFKLDMLATFNNLETVSAKATVKFDASKVNANLWDLYAAKFKTAVTTVADAQAAITAVNGNIVETIMKAATDSKTLMVALKDYRLGLTNVVSLNEKAYLAELATLSASKDKDALVTEMDVINSKEVILASKSIVTVKEELTKIAVKTKITTFINLEDSQKADVAELLIARIATEVTTEKPAISTVADVKTALTTAEALRTTNIAAINTANTTVTTIAALETISPEFKALSEVAKVTVAQKFNANRPTISATDKTIAPFTDFTAIRTLVANSMK
;
A
#
# COMPACT_ATOMS: atom_id res chain seq x y z
N MET A 1 -20.00 31.05 30.18
CA MET A 1 -18.78 30.32 30.61
C MET A 1 -18.80 28.94 29.95
N SER A 2 -17.67 28.49 29.42
CA SER A 2 -17.58 27.24 28.66
C SER A 2 -17.66 26.02 29.58
N LYS A 3 -18.49 25.03 29.22
CA LYS A 3 -18.61 23.70 29.87
C LYS A 3 -17.27 22.95 30.00
N ASN A 4 -16.22 23.38 29.30
CA ASN A 4 -14.91 22.74 29.32
C ASN A 4 -14.13 23.03 30.61
N ILE A 5 -14.29 24.21 31.23
CA ILE A 5 -13.54 24.63 32.43
C ILE A 5 -13.90 23.73 33.64
N THR A 6 -15.18 23.43 33.82
CA THR A 6 -15.67 22.59 34.92
C THR A 6 -15.24 21.12 34.77
N LYS A 7 -15.04 20.67 33.52
CA LYS A 7 -14.69 19.28 33.20
C LYS A 7 -13.19 19.00 33.43
N THR A 8 -12.33 19.96 33.12
CA THR A 8 -10.87 19.87 33.37
C THR A 8 -10.61 19.77 34.86
N ILE A 9 -11.12 20.71 35.66
CA ILE A 9 -10.91 20.75 37.12
C ILE A 9 -11.45 19.50 37.82
N ALA A 10 -12.66 19.03 37.46
CA ALA A 10 -13.25 17.82 38.04
C ALA A 10 -12.42 16.55 37.72
N ALA A 11 -11.84 16.46 36.52
CA ALA A 11 -10.98 15.34 36.15
C ALA A 11 -9.61 15.39 36.86
N THR A 12 -9.03 16.58 37.06
CA THR A 12 -7.74 16.73 37.76
C THR A 12 -7.88 16.52 39.27
N LEU A 13 -9.00 16.94 39.89
CA LEU A 13 -9.27 16.70 41.32
C LEU A 13 -9.59 15.22 41.61
N ALA A 14 -10.32 14.55 40.70
CA ALA A 14 -10.63 13.12 40.83
C ALA A 14 -9.36 12.25 40.71
N ALA A 15 -8.38 12.67 39.93
CA ALA A 15 -7.09 11.99 39.80
C ALA A 15 -6.17 12.20 41.02
N THR A 16 -6.33 13.30 41.77
CA THR A 16 -5.45 13.66 42.88
C THR A 16 -5.92 13.15 44.25
N LEU A 17 -7.21 12.82 44.42
CA LEU A 17 -7.76 12.42 45.74
C LEU A 17 -7.93 10.91 45.97
N GLY A 18 -7.66 10.06 44.98
CA GLY A 18 -7.89 8.61 45.12
C GLY A 18 -9.39 8.27 45.22
N ALA A 19 -9.76 7.06 44.81
CA ALA A 19 -11.16 6.66 44.67
C ALA A 19 -11.95 6.78 45.99
N GLY A 20 -12.77 7.83 46.10
CA GLY A 20 -13.64 8.05 47.26
C GLY A 20 -14.45 9.33 47.13
N VAL A 21 -15.66 9.22 46.55
CA VAL A 21 -16.77 10.18 46.58
C VAL A 21 -16.43 11.62 46.16
N VAL A 22 -16.55 11.92 44.86
CA VAL A 22 -16.56 13.32 44.38
C VAL A 22 -17.97 13.90 44.59
N PRO A 23 -18.18 14.92 45.46
CA PRO A 23 -19.43 15.62 45.51
C PRO A 23 -19.62 16.42 44.22
N ALA A 24 -20.84 16.43 43.69
CA ALA A 24 -21.21 17.23 42.53
C ALA A 24 -20.98 18.73 42.82
N MET A 25 -19.85 19.27 42.36
CA MET A 25 -19.54 20.70 42.45
C MET A 25 -20.17 21.44 41.26
N ALA A 26 -21.44 21.81 41.43
CA ALA A 26 -21.97 23.00 40.78
C ALA A 26 -21.49 24.22 41.58
N ALA A 27 -20.32 24.76 41.25
CA ALA A 27 -19.83 26.01 41.84
C ALA A 27 -19.02 26.80 40.82
N THR A 28 -19.27 28.10 40.76
CA THR A 28 -18.40 29.09 40.12
C THR A 28 -16.97 28.93 40.68
N THR A 29 -16.02 28.47 39.85
CA THR A 29 -14.61 28.36 40.25
C THR A 29 -14.09 29.74 40.63
N THR A 30 -13.77 29.96 41.90
CA THR A 30 -13.23 31.23 42.35
C THR A 30 -11.74 31.33 42.02
N LEU A 31 -11.20 32.55 41.96
CA LEU A 31 -9.75 32.77 41.79
C LEU A 31 -8.90 32.06 42.86
N ALA A 32 -9.44 31.91 44.07
CA ALA A 32 -8.81 31.18 45.18
C ALA A 32 -8.75 29.67 44.92
N ASP A 33 -9.77 29.09 44.31
CA ASP A 33 -9.80 27.66 43.95
C ASP A 33 -8.76 27.36 42.86
N LEU A 34 -8.62 28.24 41.86
CA LEU A 34 -7.59 28.10 40.81
C LEU A 34 -6.17 28.28 41.35
N HIS A 35 -5.96 29.21 42.29
CA HIS A 35 -4.68 29.36 42.97
C HIS A 35 -4.30 28.08 43.73
N LYS A 36 -5.24 27.52 44.53
CA LYS A 36 -5.02 26.29 45.27
C LYS A 36 -4.76 25.09 44.34
N ALA A 37 -5.56 24.93 43.29
CA ALA A 37 -5.37 23.85 42.33
C ALA A 37 -4.03 23.95 41.59
N SER A 38 -3.61 25.16 41.22
CA SER A 38 -2.29 25.39 40.60
C SER A 38 -1.15 25.07 41.56
N TYR A 39 -1.25 25.49 42.82
CA TYR A 39 -0.26 25.18 43.86
C TYR A 39 -0.15 23.67 44.11
N ASP A 40 -1.29 22.98 44.31
CA ASP A 40 -1.32 21.55 44.54
C ASP A 40 -0.72 20.78 43.35
N ALA A 41 -1.01 21.21 42.11
CA ALA A 41 -0.43 20.61 40.92
C ALA A 41 1.09 20.85 40.81
N VAL A 42 1.61 22.00 41.24
CA VAL A 42 3.06 22.26 41.32
C VAL A 42 3.72 21.36 42.36
N LEU A 43 3.11 21.15 43.52
CA LEU A 43 3.62 20.21 44.54
C LEU A 43 3.64 18.77 44.02
N VAL A 44 2.59 18.36 43.31
CA VAL A 44 2.54 17.05 42.64
C VAL A 44 3.67 16.94 41.62
N ALA A 45 3.90 17.97 40.80
CA ALA A 45 5.01 17.98 39.84
C ALA A 45 6.39 17.87 40.53
N GLN A 46 6.60 18.58 41.64
CA GLN A 46 7.84 18.50 42.42
C GLN A 46 8.07 17.12 43.04
N LYS A 47 6.99 16.45 43.46
CA LYS A 47 7.03 15.11 44.04
C LYS A 47 7.25 14.04 42.98
N ASP A 48 6.41 14.02 41.95
CA ASP A 48 6.37 12.96 40.96
C ASP A 48 7.51 13.09 39.94
N LYS A 49 7.98 14.31 39.69
CA LYS A 49 9.09 14.63 38.77
C LYS A 49 8.88 14.03 37.37
N THR A 50 7.62 13.99 36.91
CA THR A 50 7.24 13.46 35.59
C THR A 50 6.88 14.61 34.64
N GLN A 51 7.10 14.42 33.33
CA GLN A 51 6.68 15.41 32.33
C GLN A 51 5.15 15.61 32.31
N LYS A 52 4.39 14.56 32.67
CA LYS A 52 2.93 14.63 32.80
C LYS A 52 2.48 15.61 33.90
N SER A 53 2.98 15.44 35.12
CA SER A 53 2.60 16.30 36.25
C SER A 53 2.99 17.77 36.01
N ILE A 54 4.12 18.01 35.31
CA ILE A 54 4.51 19.35 34.86
C ILE A 54 3.52 19.93 33.84
N ASN A 55 3.10 19.14 32.84
CA ASN A 55 2.15 19.59 31.81
C ASN A 55 0.76 19.89 32.41
N ASP A 56 0.30 19.05 33.33
CA ASP A 56 -0.97 19.24 34.06
C ASP A 56 -0.91 20.54 34.89
N ALA A 57 0.19 20.75 35.63
CA ALA A 57 0.42 21.97 36.40
C ALA A 57 0.49 23.23 35.52
N ARG A 58 1.18 23.18 34.37
CA ARG A 58 1.24 24.30 33.42
C ARG A 58 -0.11 24.65 32.80
N THR A 59 -0.97 23.66 32.58
CA THR A 59 -2.33 23.89 32.07
C THR A 59 -3.17 24.65 33.10
N LEU A 60 -3.19 24.18 34.35
CA LEU A 60 -3.88 24.85 35.44
C LEU A 60 -3.32 26.26 35.71
N LEU A 61 -1.99 26.41 35.62
CA LEU A 61 -1.33 27.70 35.80
C LEU A 61 -1.70 28.71 34.71
N ALA A 62 -1.88 28.25 33.47
CA ALA A 62 -2.36 29.09 32.37
C ALA A 62 -3.82 29.53 32.60
N GLU A 63 -4.68 28.62 33.08
CA GLU A 63 -6.06 28.97 33.47
C GLU A 63 -6.10 29.97 34.63
N TYR A 64 -5.24 29.79 35.64
CA TYR A 64 -5.10 30.73 36.76
C TYR A 64 -4.66 32.12 36.28
N LYS A 65 -3.68 32.19 35.37
CA LYS A 65 -3.23 33.46 34.76
C LYS A 65 -4.37 34.19 34.05
N VAL A 66 -5.14 33.47 33.22
CA VAL A 66 -6.29 34.05 32.50
C VAL A 66 -7.34 34.57 33.47
N ALA A 67 -7.60 33.86 34.58
CA ALA A 67 -8.53 34.30 35.61
C ALA A 67 -8.04 35.57 36.35
N ILE A 68 -6.75 35.66 36.67
CA ILE A 68 -6.13 36.86 37.26
C ILE A 68 -6.34 38.09 36.37
N GLU A 69 -6.07 37.94 35.07
CA GLU A 69 -6.20 39.02 34.09
C GLU A 69 -7.67 39.44 33.94
N LYS A 70 -8.59 38.47 33.88
CA LYS A 70 -10.03 38.72 33.77
C LYS A 70 -10.64 39.43 34.98
N GLU A 71 -10.18 39.12 36.20
CA GLU A 71 -10.64 39.74 37.44
C GLU A 71 -9.86 41.01 37.81
N ASN A 72 -8.94 41.46 36.94
CA ASN A 72 -8.06 42.62 37.15
C ASN A 72 -7.26 42.56 38.47
N LYS A 73 -6.82 41.36 38.87
CA LYS A 73 -6.04 41.11 40.09
C LYS A 73 -4.54 40.99 39.81
N LEU A 74 -4.00 41.88 38.98
CA LEU A 74 -2.64 41.79 38.41
C LEU A 74 -1.51 41.63 39.44
N GLY A 75 -1.71 42.07 40.69
CA GLY A 75 -0.77 41.85 41.80
C GLY A 75 -0.52 40.37 42.16
N LEU A 76 -1.32 39.43 41.64
CA LEU A 76 -1.13 37.98 41.81
C LEU A 76 -0.30 37.33 40.69
N LEU A 77 0.01 38.04 39.59
CA LEU A 77 0.87 37.54 38.52
C LEU A 77 2.28 37.09 39.00
N PRO A 78 2.92 37.73 40.00
CA PRO A 78 4.19 37.22 40.55
C PRO A 78 4.10 35.80 41.13
N GLN A 79 2.92 35.37 41.61
CA GLN A 79 2.72 33.99 42.08
C GLN A 79 2.71 33.01 40.91
N VAL A 80 2.12 33.39 39.77
CA VAL A 80 2.18 32.61 38.53
C VAL A 80 3.63 32.41 38.11
N ASN A 81 4.45 33.47 38.16
CA ASN A 81 5.88 33.40 37.86
C ASN A 81 6.63 32.51 38.86
N THR A 82 6.29 32.56 40.15
CA THR A 82 6.89 31.71 41.18
C THR A 82 6.60 30.24 40.95
N PHE A 83 5.33 29.89 40.69
CA PHE A 83 4.92 28.53 40.36
C PHE A 83 5.55 28.05 39.05
N SER A 84 5.64 28.92 38.05
CA SER A 84 6.34 28.61 36.79
C SER A 84 7.82 28.31 37.03
N ALA A 85 8.52 29.14 37.81
CA ALA A 85 9.94 28.93 38.13
C ALA A 85 10.16 27.63 38.92
N GLN A 86 9.24 27.27 39.81
CA GLN A 86 9.26 25.98 40.51
C GLN A 86 9.09 24.81 39.55
N LEU A 87 8.18 24.91 38.58
CA LEU A 87 8.02 23.90 37.52
C LEU A 87 9.26 23.83 36.62
N ASP A 88 9.88 24.97 36.31
CA ASP A 88 11.11 25.02 35.52
C ASP A 88 12.27 24.31 36.24
N GLY A 89 12.38 24.46 37.57
CA GLY A 89 13.35 23.74 38.38
C GLY A 89 13.18 22.21 38.36
N VAL A 90 11.96 21.72 38.17
CA VAL A 90 11.67 20.28 37.99
C VAL A 90 11.89 19.86 36.53
N GLN A 91 11.56 20.71 35.56
CA GLN A 91 11.64 20.40 34.14
C GLN A 91 13.06 20.45 33.58
N GLN A 92 13.92 21.34 34.07
CA GLN A 92 15.27 21.55 33.53
C GLN A 92 16.15 20.28 33.58
N PRO A 93 16.16 19.47 34.64
CA PRO A 93 16.83 18.16 34.64
C PRO A 93 16.29 17.18 33.58
N ILE A 94 14.98 17.19 33.32
CA ILE A 94 14.34 16.33 32.30
C ILE A 94 14.78 16.76 30.91
N LEU A 95 14.76 18.08 30.61
CA LEU A 95 15.25 18.62 29.35
C LEU A 95 16.73 18.31 29.13
N SER A 96 17.56 18.40 30.17
CA SER A 96 18.98 18.03 30.08
C SER A 96 19.16 16.54 29.71
N LYS A 97 18.34 15.65 30.28
CA LYS A 97 18.36 14.22 29.93
C LYS A 97 17.92 13.97 28.49
N ILE A 98 16.84 14.63 28.04
CA ILE A 98 16.35 14.56 26.65
C ILE A 98 17.46 14.95 25.67
N ILE A 99 18.11 16.11 25.90
CA ILE A 99 19.19 16.59 25.02
C ILE A 99 20.34 15.60 24.99
N LYS A 100 20.78 15.09 26.16
CA LYS A 100 21.86 14.10 26.22
C LYS A 100 21.53 12.82 25.45
N ALA A 101 20.30 12.32 25.58
CA ALA A 101 19.86 11.12 24.87
C ALA A 101 19.79 11.33 23.35
N ILE A 102 19.29 12.49 22.89
CA ILE A 102 19.27 12.86 21.47
C ILE A 102 20.69 12.97 20.92
N VAL A 103 21.59 13.66 21.62
CA VAL A 103 23.00 13.80 21.20
C VAL A 103 23.68 12.43 21.12
N ALA A 104 23.36 11.50 22.03
CA ALA A 104 23.92 10.16 22.01
C ALA A 104 23.55 9.39 20.73
N ILE A 105 22.27 9.40 20.30
CA ILE A 105 21.84 8.73 19.07
C ILE A 105 22.32 9.46 17.81
N GLU A 106 22.40 10.80 17.83
CA GLU A 106 23.00 11.60 16.75
C GLU A 106 24.48 11.27 16.55
N THR A 107 25.23 11.10 17.65
CA THR A 107 26.65 10.72 17.62
C THR A 107 26.85 9.30 17.07
N LYS A 108 26.03 8.34 17.50
CA LYS A 108 26.07 6.95 17.00
C LYS A 108 25.57 6.83 15.55
N LYS A 109 24.83 7.82 15.04
CA LYS A 109 24.14 7.79 13.74
C LYS A 109 23.15 6.62 13.56
N THR A 110 22.72 6.03 14.67
CA THR A 110 21.77 4.93 14.75
C THR A 110 21.06 4.97 16.10
N ALA A 111 19.85 4.43 16.16
CA ALA A 111 19.06 4.29 17.37
C ALA A 111 18.25 3.00 17.31
N THR A 112 18.04 2.36 18.46
CA THR A 112 17.07 1.28 18.65
C THR A 112 15.67 1.83 18.90
N GLN A 113 14.62 1.01 18.70
CA GLN A 113 13.25 1.45 19.02
C GLN A 113 13.09 1.77 20.51
N ALA A 114 13.83 1.08 21.39
CA ALA A 114 13.83 1.32 22.83
C ALA A 114 14.40 2.71 23.19
N GLU A 115 15.54 3.11 22.60
CA GLU A 115 16.13 4.45 22.80
C GLU A 115 15.17 5.55 22.31
N ILE A 116 14.49 5.33 21.18
CA ILE A 116 13.48 6.27 20.65
C ILE A 116 12.27 6.38 21.59
N ASN A 117 11.78 5.25 22.10
CA ASN A 117 10.67 5.21 23.04
C ASN A 117 11.01 5.96 24.33
N GLU A 118 12.22 5.75 24.88
CA GLU A 118 12.68 6.44 26.09
C GLU A 118 12.69 7.96 25.89
N ILE A 119 13.23 8.44 24.77
CA ILE A 119 13.24 9.88 24.44
C ILE A 119 11.81 10.42 24.30
N ARG A 120 10.94 9.73 23.57
CA ARG A 120 9.54 10.15 23.38
C ARG A 120 8.76 10.17 24.69
N THR A 121 8.96 9.18 25.56
CA THR A 121 8.36 9.16 26.90
C THR A 121 8.90 10.29 27.77
N MET A 122 10.18 10.64 27.70
CA MET A 122 10.71 11.81 28.42
C MET A 122 10.14 13.13 27.91
N VAL A 123 9.95 13.27 26.59
CA VAL A 123 9.41 14.49 25.95
C VAL A 123 7.91 14.64 26.18
N GLU A 124 7.13 13.56 26.17
CA GLU A 124 5.65 13.64 26.12
C GLU A 124 4.94 13.03 27.34
N GLY A 125 5.65 12.28 28.19
CA GLY A 125 5.04 11.51 29.28
C GLY A 125 4.00 10.51 28.75
N ASP A 126 2.88 10.36 29.45
CA ASP A 126 1.80 9.43 29.08
C ASP A 126 1.18 9.74 27.70
N GLN A 127 1.30 10.99 27.22
CA GLN A 127 0.78 11.38 25.91
C GLN A 127 1.52 10.70 24.75
N ALA A 128 2.72 10.19 24.97
CA ALA A 128 3.48 9.43 23.97
C ALA A 128 2.71 8.22 23.43
N THR A 129 1.77 7.69 24.23
CA THR A 129 1.00 6.47 23.92
C THR A 129 -0.45 6.73 23.48
N THR A 130 -0.97 7.95 23.66
CA THR A 130 -2.41 8.25 23.50
C THR A 130 -2.75 8.97 22.19
N SER A 131 -1.77 9.55 21.48
CA SER A 131 -1.99 10.20 20.19
C SER A 131 -0.69 10.34 19.41
N ASP A 132 -0.75 10.28 18.08
CA ASP A 132 0.36 10.64 17.21
C ASP A 132 0.47 12.18 17.02
N ASP A 133 -0.56 12.94 17.40
CA ASP A 133 -0.57 14.40 17.35
C ASP A 133 0.15 15.02 18.56
N VAL A 134 1.36 15.52 18.33
CA VAL A 134 2.11 16.27 19.33
C VAL A 134 1.49 17.66 19.53
N LYS A 135 0.64 17.79 20.56
CA LYS A 135 -0.08 19.03 20.88
C LYS A 135 0.80 20.16 21.41
N LEU A 136 1.92 19.83 22.05
CA LEU A 136 2.83 20.81 22.64
C LEU A 136 3.89 21.27 21.63
N VAL A 137 3.98 22.58 21.39
CA VAL A 137 4.89 23.19 20.40
C VAL A 137 6.36 22.81 20.63
N TRP A 138 6.82 22.80 21.89
CA TRP A 138 8.21 22.47 22.22
C TRP A 138 8.54 20.99 22.03
N ALA A 139 7.57 20.09 22.27
CA ALA A 139 7.74 18.65 22.06
C ALA A 139 7.92 18.33 20.58
N ARG A 140 7.37 19.13 19.66
CA ARG A 140 7.60 18.97 18.21
C ARG A 140 9.06 19.19 17.85
N THR A 141 9.73 20.16 18.47
CA THR A 141 11.15 20.47 18.18
C THR A 141 12.06 19.29 18.53
N TYR A 142 11.83 18.63 19.67
CA TYR A 142 12.63 17.46 20.08
C TYR A 142 12.25 16.22 19.27
N ASN A 143 10.96 15.99 19.01
CA ASN A 143 10.55 14.87 18.15
C ASN A 143 11.12 14.97 16.74
N ALA A 144 11.17 16.16 16.15
CA ALA A 144 11.78 16.36 14.83
C ALA A 144 13.26 15.95 14.75
N LYS A 145 13.97 15.85 15.88
CA LYS A 145 15.35 15.33 15.95
C LYS A 145 15.40 13.81 16.05
N VAL A 146 14.34 13.18 16.57
CA VAL A 146 14.22 11.73 16.75
C VAL A 146 13.59 11.06 15.53
N ASP A 147 12.68 11.75 14.85
CA ASP A 147 11.92 11.23 13.71
C ASP A 147 12.78 10.68 12.57
N PRO A 148 13.91 11.30 12.17
CA PRO A 148 14.78 10.72 11.15
C PRO A 148 15.33 9.31 11.50
N PHE A 149 15.52 9.03 12.78
CA PHE A 149 15.95 7.71 13.25
C PHE A 149 14.79 6.71 13.25
N GLN A 150 13.60 7.16 13.63
CA GLN A 150 12.37 6.36 13.54
C GLN A 150 12.08 5.97 12.10
N ASP A 151 12.20 6.92 11.16
CA ASP A 151 12.01 6.68 9.73
C ASP A 151 13.03 5.69 9.18
N LYS A 152 14.28 5.78 9.62
CA LYS A 152 15.32 4.82 9.24
C LYS A 152 14.99 3.39 9.70
N LEU A 153 14.46 3.21 10.92
CA LEU A 153 14.00 1.89 11.38
C LEU A 153 12.83 1.37 10.53
N ILE A 154 11.86 2.24 10.19
CA ILE A 154 10.74 1.89 9.31
C ILE A 154 11.24 1.47 7.92
N VAL A 155 12.15 2.24 7.33
CA VAL A 155 12.74 1.96 6.01
C VAL A 155 13.50 0.62 6.03
N ASN A 156 14.31 0.37 7.06
CA ASN A 156 15.05 -0.88 7.20
C ASN A 156 14.12 -2.09 7.33
N ALA A 157 13.07 -2.00 8.16
CA ALA A 157 12.08 -3.05 8.30
C ALA A 157 11.36 -3.34 6.98
N LYS A 158 10.89 -2.30 6.27
CA LYS A 158 10.26 -2.43 4.94
C LYS A 158 11.21 -3.05 3.91
N ALA A 159 12.47 -2.63 3.89
CA ALA A 159 13.47 -3.18 2.98
C ALA A 159 13.74 -4.67 3.27
N ALA A 160 13.78 -5.07 4.54
CA ALA A 160 13.94 -6.46 4.93
C ALA A 160 12.70 -7.30 4.56
N VAL A 161 11.49 -6.78 4.73
CA VAL A 161 10.26 -7.47 4.28
C VAL A 161 10.25 -7.60 2.76
N ALA A 162 10.57 -6.56 2.00
CA ALA A 162 10.68 -6.65 0.54
C ALA A 162 11.76 -7.65 0.10
N LYS A 163 12.88 -7.72 0.84
CA LYS A 163 13.91 -8.74 0.63
C LYS A 163 13.35 -10.14 0.91
N ALA A 164 12.58 -10.32 1.99
CA ALA A 164 11.93 -11.59 2.31
C ALA A 164 10.87 -11.99 1.27
N GLU A 165 10.04 -11.06 0.78
CA GLU A 165 9.07 -11.29 -0.30
C GLU A 165 9.74 -11.74 -1.60
N LYS A 166 10.94 -11.20 -1.87
CA LYS A 166 11.74 -11.51 -3.06
C LYS A 166 12.52 -12.82 -2.94
N GLU A 167 13.23 -13.01 -1.83
CA GLU A 167 14.13 -14.17 -1.64
C GLU A 167 13.37 -15.40 -1.14
N LYS A 168 12.26 -15.20 -0.42
CA LYS A 168 11.42 -16.26 0.14
C LYS A 168 12.21 -17.30 0.94
N THR A 169 13.32 -16.92 1.57
CA THR A 169 14.14 -17.79 2.44
C THR A 169 13.75 -17.64 3.90
N LYS A 170 14.02 -18.68 4.71
CA LYS A 170 13.76 -18.63 6.16
C LYS A 170 14.62 -17.55 6.82
N GLU A 171 15.87 -17.42 6.42
CA GLU A 171 16.81 -16.43 6.94
C GLU A 171 16.34 -15.00 6.68
N ALA A 172 15.84 -14.70 5.46
CA ALA A 172 15.33 -13.37 5.13
C ALA A 172 14.03 -13.05 5.89
N VAL A 173 13.12 -14.04 6.01
CA VAL A 173 11.88 -13.88 6.79
C VAL A 173 12.18 -13.69 8.27
N ASP A 174 13.08 -14.48 8.86
CA ASP A 174 13.46 -14.35 10.27
C ASP A 174 14.15 -13.00 10.52
N ALA A 175 15.05 -12.55 9.63
CA ALA A 175 15.67 -11.22 9.73
C ALA A 175 14.66 -10.07 9.62
N ALA A 176 13.68 -10.18 8.70
CA ALA A 176 12.61 -9.21 8.59
C ALA A 176 11.73 -9.17 9.84
N LYS A 177 11.38 -10.34 10.39
CA LYS A 177 10.59 -10.46 11.62
C LYS A 177 11.27 -9.81 12.81
N VAL A 178 12.58 -9.98 12.97
CA VAL A 178 13.35 -9.31 14.03
C VAL A 178 13.20 -7.79 13.97
N LEU A 179 13.39 -7.19 12.79
CA LEU A 179 13.28 -5.74 12.61
C LEU A 179 11.84 -5.22 12.78
N VAL A 180 10.86 -5.98 12.30
CA VAL A 180 9.44 -5.66 12.44
C VAL A 180 8.99 -5.77 13.89
N ASP A 181 9.44 -6.80 14.62
CA ASP A 181 9.11 -7.00 16.03
C ASP A 181 9.76 -5.91 16.90
N GLU A 182 10.98 -5.48 16.58
CA GLU A 182 11.58 -4.30 17.21
C GLU A 182 10.69 -3.06 17.00
N LEU A 183 10.27 -2.79 15.77
CA LEU A 183 9.40 -1.65 15.43
C LEU A 183 8.05 -1.72 16.15
N ASN A 184 7.49 -2.93 16.33
CA ASN A 184 6.21 -3.16 17.00
C ASN A 184 6.22 -2.78 18.49
N THR A 185 7.40 -2.63 19.09
CA THR A 185 7.55 -2.12 20.47
C THR A 185 7.33 -0.61 20.57
N SER A 186 7.13 0.12 19.47
CA SER A 186 7.00 1.58 19.47
C SER A 186 5.88 2.08 20.41
N VAL A 187 6.11 3.20 21.07
CA VAL A 187 5.05 3.88 21.86
C VAL A 187 3.98 4.54 20.97
N ARG A 188 4.29 4.82 19.68
CA ARG A 188 3.38 5.49 18.73
C ARG A 188 2.42 4.52 18.05
N ALA A 189 1.16 4.93 17.92
CA ALA A 189 0.12 4.11 17.31
C ALA A 189 0.35 3.94 15.81
N GLY A 190 0.72 5.01 15.10
CA GLY A 190 1.01 4.96 13.67
C GLY A 190 2.19 4.05 13.31
N VAL A 191 3.25 4.06 14.13
CA VAL A 191 4.41 3.17 13.93
C VAL A 191 4.03 1.72 14.19
N LYS A 192 3.25 1.44 15.24
CA LYS A 192 2.69 0.11 15.50
C LYS A 192 1.80 -0.38 14.36
N ALA A 193 0.97 0.49 13.77
CA ALA A 193 0.15 0.14 12.62
C ALA A 193 1.00 -0.24 11.40
N ILE A 194 2.10 0.50 11.14
CA ILE A 194 3.08 0.15 10.11
C ILE A 194 3.71 -1.21 10.41
N ALA A 195 4.20 -1.40 11.65
CA ALA A 195 4.80 -2.66 12.08
C ALA A 195 3.84 -3.84 11.92
N ALA A 196 2.56 -3.69 12.29
CA ALA A 196 1.54 -4.71 12.11
C ALA A 196 1.29 -5.03 10.62
N GLY A 197 1.26 -4.01 9.75
CA GLY A 197 1.13 -4.20 8.30
C GLY A 197 2.32 -4.94 7.69
N GLU A 198 3.54 -4.57 8.07
CA GLU A 198 4.76 -5.25 7.62
C GLU A 198 4.91 -6.65 8.24
N LYS A 199 4.43 -6.86 9.47
CA LYS A 199 4.37 -8.18 10.12
C LYS A 199 3.45 -9.12 9.36
N ALA A 200 2.26 -8.65 8.99
CA ALA A 200 1.32 -9.43 8.18
C ALA A 200 1.92 -9.82 6.82
N LYS A 201 2.66 -8.92 6.17
CA LYS A 201 3.40 -9.24 4.93
C LYS A 201 4.49 -10.29 5.17
N ALA A 202 5.35 -10.08 6.19
CA ALA A 202 6.41 -11.03 6.54
C ALA A 202 5.87 -12.42 6.92
N ASP A 203 4.73 -12.48 7.60
CA ASP A 203 4.03 -13.73 7.94
C ASP A 203 3.33 -14.36 6.73
N ALA A 204 2.92 -13.56 5.75
CA ALA A 204 2.35 -14.02 4.49
C ALA A 204 3.41 -14.46 3.46
N VAL A 205 4.70 -14.13 3.68
CA VAL A 205 5.80 -14.66 2.86
C VAL A 205 5.82 -16.18 3.05
N VAL A 206 5.35 -16.88 2.02
CA VAL A 206 5.55 -18.32 1.91
C VAL A 206 7.03 -18.54 1.64
N VAL A 207 7.78 -18.91 2.68
CA VAL A 207 9.16 -19.38 2.54
C VAL A 207 9.12 -20.51 1.52
N TYR A 208 9.84 -20.35 0.41
CA TYR A 208 9.88 -21.32 -0.67
C TYR A 208 10.75 -22.48 -0.21
N ASN A 209 10.15 -23.35 0.58
CA ASN A 209 10.73 -24.63 0.87
C ASN A 209 10.58 -25.46 -0.40
N LEU A 210 11.70 -25.73 -1.10
CA LEU A 210 11.71 -26.63 -2.25
C LEU A 210 11.01 -27.90 -1.81
N LYS A 211 9.81 -28.14 -2.35
CA LYS A 211 9.02 -29.32 -2.02
C LYS A 211 9.64 -30.49 -2.76
N VAL A 212 10.67 -31.05 -2.15
CA VAL A 212 11.43 -32.15 -2.73
C VAL A 212 10.51 -33.36 -2.88
N THR A 213 10.34 -33.81 -4.12
CA THR A 213 9.53 -34.99 -4.46
C THR A 213 10.41 -36.23 -4.61
N LYS A 214 11.66 -36.06 -5.04
CA LYS A 214 12.68 -37.10 -5.11
C LYS A 214 14.05 -36.54 -4.73
N ALA A 215 14.91 -37.35 -4.13
CA ALA A 215 16.30 -36.99 -3.90
C ALA A 215 17.25 -38.18 -4.11
N GLU A 216 18.42 -37.89 -4.65
CA GLU A 216 19.54 -38.81 -4.85
C GLU A 216 20.74 -38.28 -4.09
N ILE A 217 21.38 -39.14 -3.31
CA ILE A 217 22.46 -38.76 -2.39
C ILE A 217 23.70 -39.54 -2.80
N THR A 218 24.80 -38.82 -3.02
CA THR A 218 26.12 -39.39 -3.28
C THR A 218 27.04 -39.15 -2.08
N ASN A 219 28.32 -39.51 -2.19
CA ASN A 219 29.31 -39.16 -1.18
C ASN A 219 29.66 -37.65 -1.15
N SER A 220 29.27 -36.87 -2.17
CA SER A 220 29.69 -35.47 -2.33
C SER A 220 28.57 -34.48 -2.58
N SER A 221 27.36 -34.96 -2.85
CA SER A 221 26.24 -34.10 -3.23
C SER A 221 24.89 -34.75 -2.97
N VAL A 222 23.87 -33.92 -2.97
CA VAL A 222 22.46 -34.31 -3.06
C VAL A 222 21.84 -33.64 -4.28
N THR A 223 21.22 -34.43 -5.14
CA THR A 223 20.40 -33.95 -6.26
C THR A 223 18.94 -34.13 -5.88
N VAL A 224 18.15 -33.07 -6.00
CA VAL A 224 16.73 -33.06 -5.65
C VAL A 224 15.88 -32.75 -6.87
N THR A 225 14.72 -33.36 -6.93
CA THR A 225 13.65 -33.08 -7.89
C THR A 225 12.49 -32.41 -7.16
N PHE A 226 11.87 -31.44 -7.81
CA PHE A 226 10.74 -30.66 -7.31
C PHE A 226 9.83 -30.25 -8.47
N ASP A 227 8.61 -29.82 -8.16
CA ASP A 227 7.68 -29.29 -9.16
C ASP A 227 8.30 -28.07 -9.87
N ALA A 228 7.99 -27.88 -11.16
CA ALA A 228 8.54 -26.80 -11.97
C ALA A 228 8.45 -25.44 -11.25
N LEU A 229 9.58 -24.75 -11.15
CA LEU A 229 9.64 -23.45 -10.50
C LEU A 229 8.80 -22.44 -11.28
N LYS A 230 7.77 -21.89 -10.63
CA LYS A 230 6.94 -20.83 -11.20
C LYS A 230 7.67 -19.49 -11.34
N GLU A 231 8.77 -19.33 -10.60
CA GLU A 231 9.60 -18.13 -10.57
C GLU A 231 11.03 -18.56 -10.23
N ALA A 232 12.03 -17.84 -10.76
CA ALA A 232 13.44 -18.14 -10.47
C ALA A 232 13.78 -17.96 -8.97
N LEU A 233 14.56 -18.89 -8.41
CA LEU A 233 15.06 -18.85 -7.04
C LEU A 233 16.55 -18.50 -7.03
N ARG A 234 16.96 -17.57 -6.19
CA ARG A 234 18.38 -17.25 -5.97
C ARG A 234 18.84 -17.84 -4.65
N ASP A 235 20.07 -18.36 -4.66
CA ASP A 235 20.75 -18.89 -3.46
C ASP A 235 19.89 -19.90 -2.70
N ALA A 236 19.26 -20.81 -3.45
CA ALA A 236 18.46 -21.88 -2.87
C ALA A 236 19.32 -22.68 -1.87
N THR A 237 18.73 -23.08 -0.75
CA THR A 237 19.36 -23.92 0.26
C THR A 237 18.52 -25.17 0.51
N LEU A 238 19.12 -26.17 1.15
CA LEU A 238 18.48 -27.45 1.45
C LEU A 238 18.86 -27.88 2.87
N GLU A 239 17.89 -28.20 3.70
CA GLU A 239 18.10 -28.87 4.97
C GLU A 239 18.33 -30.36 4.73
N VAL A 240 19.56 -30.82 4.97
CA VAL A 240 19.95 -32.24 4.88
C VAL A 240 20.29 -32.75 6.26
N VAL A 241 19.64 -33.84 6.67
CA VAL A 241 19.90 -34.55 7.93
C VAL A 241 20.29 -35.98 7.61
N ASP A 242 21.44 -36.41 8.13
CA ASP A 242 21.96 -37.76 7.95
C ASP A 242 21.17 -38.82 8.74
N ASN A 243 21.56 -40.09 8.58
CA ASN A 243 20.94 -41.22 9.26
C ASN A 243 21.16 -41.28 10.78
N LYS A 244 21.99 -40.40 11.35
CA LYS A 244 22.25 -40.26 12.78
C LYS A 244 21.59 -39.02 13.38
N GLY A 245 20.89 -38.22 12.57
CA GLY A 245 20.24 -36.98 12.99
C GLY A 245 21.14 -35.74 12.94
N ASN A 246 22.34 -35.82 12.36
CA ASN A 246 23.23 -34.68 12.21
C ASN A 246 22.86 -33.88 10.96
N LYS A 247 22.93 -32.55 11.06
CA LYS A 247 22.81 -31.67 9.89
C LYS A 247 24.06 -31.79 9.01
N VAL A 248 23.85 -31.94 7.72
CA VAL A 248 24.90 -31.94 6.70
C VAL A 248 24.79 -30.65 5.91
N GLU A 249 25.84 -29.83 5.97
CA GLU A 249 25.86 -28.55 5.27
C GLU A 249 26.02 -28.74 3.76
N VAL A 250 25.32 -27.90 3.00
CA VAL A 250 25.29 -27.97 1.54
C VAL A 250 25.41 -26.58 0.90
N GLU A 251 25.89 -26.56 -0.34
CA GLU A 251 25.94 -25.39 -1.20
C GLU A 251 25.35 -25.73 -2.56
N ALA A 252 24.47 -24.87 -3.09
CA ALA A 252 23.89 -25.06 -4.42
C ALA A 252 24.96 -24.93 -5.50
N ILE A 253 24.96 -25.83 -6.50
CA ILE A 253 25.87 -25.71 -7.65
C ILE A 253 25.55 -24.47 -8.49
N LYS A 254 24.27 -24.12 -8.59
CA LYS A 254 23.80 -22.92 -9.29
C LYS A 254 23.40 -21.86 -8.26
N THR A 255 23.92 -20.65 -8.42
CA THR A 255 23.51 -19.47 -7.64
C THR A 255 22.08 -19.01 -7.97
N VAL A 256 21.55 -19.41 -9.13
CA VAL A 256 20.17 -19.13 -9.54
C VAL A 256 19.57 -20.38 -10.16
N LEU A 257 18.46 -20.86 -9.61
CA LEU A 257 17.56 -21.81 -10.25
C LEU A 257 16.54 -21.00 -11.07
N ILE A 258 16.43 -21.25 -12.36
CA ILE A 258 15.54 -20.46 -13.24
C ILE A 258 14.12 -21.03 -13.26
N GLU A 259 13.17 -20.22 -13.75
CA GLU A 259 11.79 -20.67 -13.98
C GLU A 259 11.75 -21.95 -14.82
N GLU A 260 10.77 -22.81 -14.57
CA GLU A 260 10.58 -24.14 -15.18
C GLU A 260 11.66 -25.19 -14.83
N GLU A 261 12.72 -24.86 -14.08
CA GLU A 261 13.62 -25.90 -13.56
C GLU A 261 12.89 -26.82 -12.58
N THR A 262 13.21 -28.11 -12.65
CA THR A 262 12.60 -29.19 -11.86
C THR A 262 13.63 -29.99 -11.07
N VAL A 263 14.93 -29.70 -11.26
CA VAL A 263 16.04 -30.43 -10.67
C VAL A 263 17.14 -29.46 -10.24
N ALA A 264 17.66 -29.65 -9.04
CA ALA A 264 18.83 -28.92 -8.53
C ALA A 264 19.78 -29.86 -7.81
N THR A 265 21.08 -29.55 -7.88
CA THR A 265 22.12 -30.29 -7.17
C THR A 265 22.81 -29.37 -6.18
N PHE A 266 23.04 -29.90 -4.98
CA PHE A 266 23.72 -29.24 -3.88
C PHE A 266 24.92 -30.09 -3.46
N ASN A 267 26.11 -29.50 -3.46
CA ASN A 267 27.31 -30.16 -2.98
C ASN A 267 27.36 -30.13 -1.46
N PHE A 268 27.84 -31.20 -0.83
CA PHE A 268 28.21 -31.14 0.57
C PHE A 268 29.45 -30.26 0.73
N THR A 269 29.44 -29.38 1.72
CA THR A 269 30.62 -28.56 2.05
C THR A 269 31.82 -29.42 2.46
N SER A 270 31.55 -30.64 2.94
CA SER A 270 32.54 -31.68 3.22
C SER A 270 32.08 -33.03 2.65
N MET A 271 32.94 -33.68 1.86
CA MET A 271 32.68 -35.00 1.29
C MET A 271 32.55 -36.06 2.40
N LEU A 272 31.60 -36.97 2.26
CA LEU A 272 31.38 -38.10 3.16
C LEU A 272 32.51 -39.14 3.00
N LYS A 273 32.97 -39.70 4.12
CA LYS A 273 34.06 -40.72 4.13
C LYS A 273 33.63 -42.06 3.55
N GLU A 274 32.35 -42.38 3.64
CA GLU A 274 31.75 -43.64 3.19
C GLU A 274 30.50 -43.33 2.38
N ASN A 275 30.04 -44.30 1.59
CA ASN A 275 28.77 -44.16 0.87
C ASN A 275 27.61 -44.02 1.87
N PRO A 276 26.69 -43.08 1.64
CA PRO A 276 25.58 -42.82 2.54
C PRO A 276 24.63 -44.02 2.58
N THR A 277 24.22 -44.42 3.79
CA THR A 277 23.27 -45.53 4.05
C THR A 277 22.21 -45.09 5.06
N GLY A 278 21.16 -45.91 5.23
CA GLY A 278 20.06 -45.62 6.16
C GLY A 278 19.09 -44.54 5.67
N ILE A 279 18.29 -44.00 6.60
CA ILE A 279 17.23 -43.03 6.30
C ILE A 279 17.77 -41.61 6.46
N TRP A 280 17.80 -40.85 5.39
CA TRP A 280 18.18 -39.43 5.37
C TRP A 280 16.93 -38.56 5.28
N THR A 281 16.98 -37.31 5.77
CA THR A 281 15.88 -36.35 5.65
C THR A 281 16.34 -35.13 4.84
N ILE A 282 15.66 -34.85 3.73
CA ILE A 282 16.00 -33.79 2.78
C ILE A 282 14.81 -32.84 2.64
N ASN A 283 14.88 -31.63 3.21
CA ASN A 283 13.74 -30.69 3.28
C ASN A 283 12.43 -31.37 3.73
N GLY A 284 12.53 -32.24 4.74
CA GLY A 284 11.41 -33.02 5.26
C GLY A 284 11.07 -34.31 4.49
N LEU A 285 11.61 -34.52 3.29
CA LEU A 285 11.49 -35.79 2.56
C LEU A 285 12.39 -36.84 3.20
N LYS A 286 11.80 -37.94 3.70
CA LYS A 286 12.57 -39.10 4.14
C LYS A 286 12.98 -39.97 2.95
N VAL A 287 14.27 -40.26 2.85
CA VAL A 287 14.87 -41.07 1.79
C VAL A 287 15.55 -42.27 2.42
N ASP A 288 14.99 -43.46 2.22
CA ASP A 288 15.61 -44.71 2.64
C ASP A 288 16.58 -45.22 1.57
N LEU A 289 17.87 -45.02 1.82
CA LEU A 289 18.93 -45.46 0.89
C LEU A 289 19.12 -46.98 0.92
N ASN A 290 18.71 -47.67 1.99
CA ASN A 290 18.77 -49.12 2.06
C ASN A 290 17.68 -49.76 1.19
N GLU A 291 16.47 -49.16 1.17
CA GLU A 291 15.38 -49.55 0.27
C GLU A 291 15.79 -49.41 -1.19
N LYS A 292 16.32 -48.24 -1.56
CA LYS A 292 16.78 -48.00 -2.94
C LYS A 292 17.85 -48.99 -3.38
N ALA A 293 18.84 -49.26 -2.52
CA ALA A 293 19.89 -50.23 -2.82
C ALA A 293 19.32 -51.65 -2.97
N PHE A 294 18.41 -52.06 -2.09
CA PHE A 294 17.77 -53.37 -2.17
C PHE A 294 16.95 -53.53 -3.46
N VAL A 295 16.08 -52.56 -3.77
CA VAL A 295 15.26 -52.59 -4.99
C VAL A 295 16.15 -52.64 -6.23
N LYS A 296 17.21 -51.85 -6.28
CA LYS A 296 18.20 -51.90 -7.38
C LYS A 296 18.81 -53.30 -7.53
N ASN A 297 19.26 -53.91 -6.43
CA ASN A 297 19.82 -55.26 -6.46
C ASN A 297 18.79 -56.31 -6.93
N VAL A 298 17.52 -56.15 -6.54
CA VAL A 298 16.42 -57.01 -7.01
C VAL A 298 16.22 -56.87 -8.52
N LYS A 299 16.30 -55.66 -9.09
CA LYS A 299 16.24 -55.44 -10.55
C LYS A 299 17.39 -56.09 -11.27
N ASP A 300 18.60 -55.88 -10.76
CA ASP A 300 19.85 -56.25 -11.42
C ASP A 300 20.17 -57.74 -11.31
N ALA A 301 19.58 -58.47 -10.36
CA ALA A 301 19.86 -59.89 -10.15
C ALA A 301 19.57 -60.71 -11.43
N THR A 302 20.65 -61.24 -12.04
CA THR A 302 20.61 -62.02 -13.29
C THR A 302 20.51 -63.51 -13.08
N VAL A 303 20.91 -64.01 -11.91
CA VAL A 303 20.84 -65.44 -11.56
C VAL A 303 19.63 -65.67 -10.65
N PRO A 304 18.75 -66.66 -10.96
CA PRO A 304 17.57 -66.92 -10.15
C PRO A 304 17.89 -67.21 -8.67
N ALA A 305 18.94 -67.99 -8.40
CA ALA A 305 19.31 -68.39 -7.04
C ALA A 305 19.81 -67.20 -6.21
N ASP A 306 20.55 -66.29 -6.84
CA ASP A 306 21.03 -65.06 -6.22
C ASP A 306 19.87 -64.11 -5.90
N LEU A 307 18.87 -64.02 -6.80
CA LEU A 307 17.64 -63.26 -6.55
C LEU A 307 16.88 -63.84 -5.35
N LEU A 308 16.66 -65.16 -5.31
CA LEU A 308 15.95 -65.81 -4.21
C LEU A 308 16.68 -65.61 -2.88
N LYS A 309 18.01 -65.76 -2.87
CA LYS A 309 18.85 -65.49 -1.71
C LYS A 309 18.76 -64.04 -1.28
N LEU A 310 18.84 -63.08 -2.20
CA LEU A 310 18.70 -61.65 -1.93
C LEU A 310 17.35 -61.32 -1.27
N LEU A 311 16.25 -61.87 -1.80
CA LEU A 311 14.90 -61.67 -1.27
C LEU A 311 14.79 -62.22 0.16
N LYS A 312 15.29 -63.44 0.41
CA LYS A 312 15.28 -64.07 1.74
C LYS A 312 16.18 -63.35 2.75
N ASP A 313 17.40 -63.01 2.35
CA ASP A 313 18.39 -62.35 3.20
C ASP A 313 17.92 -60.96 3.66
N SER A 314 17.03 -60.31 2.88
CA SER A 314 16.44 -59.02 3.25
C SER A 314 15.65 -59.06 4.57
N LYS A 315 15.00 -60.19 4.88
CA LYS A 315 14.02 -60.35 5.98
C LYS A 315 12.85 -59.35 5.98
N ILE A 316 12.76 -58.48 4.97
CA ILE A 316 11.69 -57.49 4.79
C ILE A 316 10.61 -58.07 3.88
N ILE A 317 11.03 -58.77 2.82
CA ILE A 317 10.11 -59.44 1.90
C ILE A 317 9.67 -60.78 2.50
N THR A 318 8.36 -60.99 2.50
CA THR A 318 7.70 -62.16 3.09
C THR A 318 7.01 -63.00 2.01
N ASN A 319 6.48 -64.17 2.38
CA ASN A 319 5.77 -65.09 1.48
C ASN A 319 6.62 -65.59 0.30
N ILE A 320 7.95 -65.69 0.47
CA ILE A 320 8.83 -66.19 -0.60
C ILE A 320 8.66 -67.72 -0.71
N VAL A 321 8.41 -68.21 -1.92
CA VAL A 321 8.21 -69.63 -2.25
C VAL A 321 9.35 -70.10 -3.15
N ASP A 322 10.18 -71.03 -2.65
CA ASP A 322 11.41 -71.49 -3.33
C ASP A 322 11.13 -72.05 -4.73
N LYS A 323 10.01 -72.76 -4.90
CA LYS A 323 9.62 -73.33 -6.19
C LYS A 323 9.40 -72.27 -7.28
N ASN A 324 9.13 -71.02 -6.90
CA ASN A 324 8.80 -69.93 -7.82
C ASN A 324 10.02 -69.09 -8.24
N GLU A 325 11.24 -69.53 -7.91
CA GLU A 325 12.51 -68.83 -8.19
C GLU A 325 12.64 -68.38 -9.66
N LEU A 326 12.37 -69.27 -10.62
CA LEU A 326 12.41 -68.94 -12.05
C LEU A 326 11.31 -67.93 -12.45
N ALA A 327 10.16 -67.99 -11.80
CA ALA A 327 9.04 -67.08 -12.07
C ALA A 327 9.33 -65.67 -11.54
N TYR A 328 9.91 -65.53 -10.34
CA TYR A 328 10.36 -64.23 -9.82
C TYR A 328 11.39 -63.58 -10.74
N LYS A 329 12.28 -64.40 -11.29
CA LYS A 329 13.30 -63.97 -12.24
C LYS A 329 12.69 -63.45 -13.54
N ALA A 330 11.67 -64.15 -14.07
CA ALA A 330 11.00 -63.84 -15.31
C ALA A 330 10.01 -62.66 -15.22
N ALA A 331 9.58 -62.30 -14.01
CA ALA A 331 8.70 -61.15 -13.79
C ALA A 331 9.36 -59.82 -14.20
N ASP A 332 8.54 -58.88 -14.68
CA ASP A 332 9.01 -57.54 -14.99
C ASP A 332 9.35 -56.79 -13.70
N ARG A 333 10.65 -56.63 -13.45
CA ARG A 333 11.20 -55.93 -12.28
C ARG A 333 11.58 -54.48 -12.62
N THR A 334 11.43 -54.02 -13.86
CA THR A 334 11.95 -52.71 -14.30
C THR A 334 11.30 -51.53 -13.58
N LYS A 335 10.02 -51.67 -13.19
CA LYS A 335 9.21 -50.61 -12.56
C LYS A 335 9.27 -50.53 -11.03
N LEU A 336 9.99 -51.42 -10.36
CA LEU A 336 10.04 -51.44 -8.89
C LEU A 336 10.70 -50.17 -8.34
N GLU A 337 10.10 -49.45 -7.40
CA GLU A 337 10.73 -48.29 -6.75
C GLU A 337 10.89 -48.47 -5.23
N SER A 338 10.19 -49.43 -4.64
CA SER A 338 10.09 -49.63 -3.18
C SER A 338 10.05 -51.11 -2.77
N TYR A 339 10.25 -51.39 -1.48
CA TYR A 339 10.00 -52.69 -0.86
C TYR A 339 8.57 -53.16 -1.10
N ALA A 340 7.59 -52.24 -1.04
CA ALA A 340 6.19 -52.56 -1.28
C ALA A 340 5.96 -53.04 -2.72
N ASP A 341 6.62 -52.45 -3.71
CA ASP A 341 6.55 -52.92 -5.10
C ASP A 341 7.17 -54.31 -5.24
N VAL A 342 8.31 -54.56 -4.59
CA VAL A 342 8.95 -55.88 -4.58
C VAL A 342 8.01 -56.91 -3.94
N GLN A 343 7.42 -56.61 -2.77
CA GLN A 343 6.48 -57.49 -2.09
C GLN A 343 5.26 -57.79 -2.97
N LYS A 344 4.67 -56.76 -3.60
CA LYS A 344 3.53 -56.90 -4.51
C LYS A 344 3.88 -57.78 -5.71
N LEU A 345 5.09 -57.65 -6.28
CA LEU A 345 5.57 -58.52 -7.35
C LEU A 345 5.67 -59.98 -6.87
N ILE A 346 6.26 -60.22 -5.69
CA ILE A 346 6.37 -61.58 -5.13
C ILE A 346 5.01 -62.21 -4.90
N ASP A 347 4.08 -61.49 -4.26
CA ASP A 347 2.72 -61.98 -4.02
C ASP A 347 1.94 -62.23 -5.31
N THR A 348 2.14 -61.38 -6.33
CA THR A 348 1.54 -61.55 -7.67
C THR A 348 2.07 -62.82 -8.32
N VAL A 349 3.39 -63.00 -8.39
CA VAL A 349 4.01 -64.20 -8.98
C VAL A 349 3.56 -65.46 -8.25
N ASN A 350 3.51 -65.43 -6.92
CA ASN A 350 3.03 -66.57 -6.14
C ASN A 350 1.58 -66.91 -6.43
N THR A 351 0.73 -65.89 -6.58
CA THR A 351 -0.67 -66.08 -6.92
C THR A 351 -0.82 -66.65 -8.33
N ASP A 352 -0.07 -66.13 -9.29
CA ASP A 352 -0.05 -66.63 -10.66
C ASP A 352 0.34 -68.10 -10.72
N GLU A 353 1.45 -68.47 -10.07
CA GLU A 353 1.94 -69.86 -10.03
C GLU A 353 0.98 -70.79 -9.29
N ALA A 354 0.35 -70.33 -8.20
CA ALA A 354 -0.63 -71.11 -7.46
C ALA A 354 -1.94 -71.34 -8.24
N LYS A 355 -2.31 -70.43 -9.15
CA LYS A 355 -3.58 -70.43 -9.87
C LYS A 355 -3.48 -70.77 -11.37
N LEU A 356 -2.36 -71.34 -11.82
CA LEU A 356 -2.16 -71.72 -13.22
C LEU A 356 -3.30 -72.61 -13.76
N ALA A 357 -3.80 -73.55 -12.94
CA ALA A 357 -4.89 -74.44 -13.32
C ALA A 357 -6.22 -73.69 -13.47
N GLU A 358 -6.55 -72.77 -12.58
CA GLU A 358 -7.74 -71.92 -12.67
C GLU A 358 -7.65 -70.97 -13.88
N VAL A 359 -6.50 -70.36 -14.15
CA VAL A 359 -6.32 -69.50 -15.34
C VAL A 359 -6.55 -70.32 -16.61
N LYS A 360 -5.98 -71.52 -16.70
CA LYS A 360 -6.23 -72.43 -17.83
C LYS A 360 -7.72 -72.74 -17.96
N TYR A 361 -8.41 -73.01 -16.85
CA TYR A 361 -9.86 -73.23 -16.87
C TYR A 361 -10.64 -72.01 -17.39
N VAL A 362 -10.27 -70.79 -16.99
CA VAL A 362 -10.90 -69.55 -17.50
C VAL A 362 -10.66 -69.36 -19.00
N VAL A 363 -9.44 -69.60 -19.47
CA VAL A 363 -9.07 -69.47 -20.89
C VAL A 363 -9.80 -70.52 -21.74
N ASP A 364 -9.84 -71.78 -21.29
CA ASP A 364 -10.57 -72.84 -21.98
C ASP A 364 -12.09 -72.53 -22.01
N ALA A 365 -12.64 -72.02 -20.89
CA ALA A 365 -14.04 -71.60 -20.81
C ALA A 365 -14.38 -70.40 -21.72
N ALA A 366 -13.39 -69.62 -22.17
CA ALA A 366 -13.62 -68.51 -23.10
C ALA A 366 -14.11 -69.00 -24.48
N SER A 367 -13.89 -70.26 -24.85
CA SER A 367 -14.46 -70.88 -26.06
C SER A 367 -15.91 -71.38 -25.86
N GLY A 368 -16.43 -71.34 -24.63
CA GLY A 368 -17.78 -71.75 -24.28
C GLY A 368 -18.81 -70.63 -24.33
N THR A 369 -19.95 -70.85 -23.68
CA THR A 369 -20.99 -69.82 -23.52
C THR A 369 -20.55 -68.71 -22.58
N VAL A 370 -21.11 -67.50 -22.75
CA VAL A 370 -20.84 -66.33 -21.86
C VAL A 370 -21.07 -66.68 -20.38
N THR A 371 -22.10 -67.48 -20.08
CA THR A 371 -22.39 -67.94 -18.71
C THR A 371 -21.30 -68.85 -18.15
N GLN A 372 -20.79 -69.80 -18.96
CA GLN A 372 -19.69 -70.68 -18.55
C GLN A 372 -18.43 -69.86 -18.29
N PHE A 373 -18.09 -68.93 -19.19
CA PHE A 373 -16.95 -68.05 -19.03
C PHE A 373 -17.09 -67.13 -17.79
N LYS A 374 -18.27 -66.52 -17.56
CA LYS A 374 -18.53 -65.71 -16.36
C LYS A 374 -18.28 -66.48 -15.08
N ASN A 375 -18.79 -67.70 -14.99
CA ASN A 375 -18.64 -68.55 -13.81
C ASN A 375 -17.17 -68.97 -13.62
N ALA A 376 -16.46 -69.25 -14.70
CA ALA A 376 -15.03 -69.53 -14.65
C ALA A 376 -14.25 -68.30 -14.18
N LEU A 377 -14.50 -67.11 -14.76
CA LEU A 377 -13.80 -65.86 -14.40
C LEU A 377 -13.95 -65.52 -12.92
N ALA A 378 -15.11 -65.82 -12.33
CA ALA A 378 -15.37 -65.59 -10.91
C ALA A 378 -14.42 -66.39 -9.98
N THR A 379 -13.85 -67.51 -10.43
CA THR A 379 -12.90 -68.31 -9.64
C THR A 379 -11.58 -67.58 -9.36
N LEU A 380 -11.24 -66.58 -10.19
CA LEU A 380 -9.99 -65.83 -10.05
C LEU A 380 -10.08 -64.67 -9.04
N ASN A 381 -11.29 -64.28 -8.59
CA ASN A 381 -11.54 -63.15 -7.68
C ASN A 381 -10.90 -61.83 -8.16
N LEU A 382 -11.06 -61.52 -9.45
CA LEU A 382 -10.50 -60.32 -10.06
C LEU A 382 -11.18 -59.04 -9.56
N GLU A 383 -10.40 -57.96 -9.49
CA GLU A 383 -10.91 -56.64 -9.13
C GLU A 383 -11.59 -55.94 -10.30
N LYS A 384 -12.56 -55.07 -9.99
CA LYS A 384 -13.20 -54.14 -10.94
C LYS A 384 -13.85 -54.83 -12.15
N VAL A 385 -14.23 -56.10 -12.02
CA VAL A 385 -15.00 -56.82 -13.02
C VAL A 385 -16.41 -56.23 -13.09
N ASN A 386 -16.82 -55.80 -14.28
CA ASN A 386 -18.21 -55.43 -14.53
C ASN A 386 -18.96 -56.61 -15.16
N THR A 387 -20.00 -57.09 -14.49
CA THR A 387 -20.78 -58.24 -14.96
C THR A 387 -21.56 -57.98 -16.25
N THR A 388 -21.69 -56.73 -16.69
CA THR A 388 -22.32 -56.40 -17.98
C THR A 388 -21.31 -56.36 -19.14
N TRP A 389 -19.99 -56.43 -18.86
CA TRP A 389 -18.93 -56.36 -19.87
C TRP A 389 -18.23 -57.70 -20.12
N ILE A 390 -18.80 -58.81 -19.64
CA ILE A 390 -18.21 -60.15 -19.70
C ILE A 390 -17.80 -60.58 -21.11
N GLU A 391 -18.63 -60.32 -22.13
CA GLU A 391 -18.32 -60.67 -23.53
C GLU A 391 -17.06 -59.96 -24.05
N ALA A 392 -16.81 -58.72 -23.61
CA ALA A 392 -15.62 -57.99 -23.97
C ALA A 392 -14.36 -58.59 -23.32
N TYR A 393 -14.47 -59.06 -22.07
CA TYR A 393 -13.38 -59.79 -21.43
C TYR A 393 -13.13 -61.15 -22.09
N GLN A 394 -14.20 -61.87 -22.44
CA GLN A 394 -14.13 -63.18 -23.10
C GLN A 394 -13.35 -63.10 -24.41
N SER A 395 -13.61 -62.07 -25.21
CA SER A 395 -13.02 -61.89 -26.55
C SER A 395 -11.51 -61.67 -26.52
N GLY A 396 -10.94 -61.24 -25.39
CA GLY A 396 -9.51 -60.95 -25.24
C GLY A 396 -8.69 -62.04 -24.55
N MET A 397 -9.29 -63.20 -24.23
CA MET A 397 -8.71 -64.17 -23.30
C MET A 397 -7.66 -65.11 -23.93
N THR A 398 -7.43 -65.01 -25.24
CA THR A 398 -6.53 -65.91 -25.99
C THR A 398 -5.07 -65.75 -25.57
N GLY A 399 -4.42 -66.86 -25.22
CA GLY A 399 -2.97 -66.91 -24.97
C GLY A 399 -2.51 -66.43 -23.59
N LEU A 400 -3.44 -66.12 -22.68
CA LEU A 400 -3.11 -65.72 -21.32
C LEU A 400 -2.79 -66.94 -20.46
N THR A 401 -1.80 -66.80 -19.58
CA THR A 401 -1.30 -67.88 -18.73
C THR A 401 -1.26 -67.51 -17.25
N LYS A 402 -1.39 -66.21 -16.93
CA LYS A 402 -1.28 -65.68 -15.56
C LYS A 402 -2.54 -64.94 -15.12
N VAL A 403 -2.82 -64.94 -13.81
CA VAL A 403 -3.95 -64.18 -13.24
C VAL A 403 -3.74 -62.68 -13.47
N SER A 404 -2.50 -62.21 -13.34
CA SER A 404 -2.13 -60.82 -13.59
C SER A 404 -2.44 -60.37 -15.03
N GLU A 405 -2.23 -61.25 -16.01
CA GLU A 405 -2.53 -60.98 -17.42
C GLU A 405 -4.05 -60.86 -17.65
N VAL A 406 -4.83 -61.74 -17.01
CA VAL A 406 -6.30 -61.66 -17.03
C VAL A 406 -6.80 -60.37 -16.37
N GLN A 407 -6.22 -59.96 -15.24
CA GLN A 407 -6.57 -58.70 -14.56
C GLN A 407 -6.25 -57.47 -15.43
N ALA A 408 -5.09 -57.47 -16.10
CA ALA A 408 -4.71 -56.39 -17.01
C ALA A 408 -5.66 -56.28 -18.20
N LEU A 409 -6.11 -57.41 -18.75
CA LEU A 409 -7.14 -57.44 -19.80
C LEU A 409 -8.45 -56.81 -19.31
N VAL A 410 -8.92 -57.15 -18.11
CA VAL A 410 -10.14 -56.57 -17.52
C VAL A 410 -10.02 -55.05 -17.44
N TYR A 411 -8.91 -54.51 -16.93
CA TYR A 411 -8.70 -53.07 -16.86
C TYR A 411 -8.67 -52.42 -18.25
N ALA A 412 -7.98 -53.01 -19.22
CA ALA A 412 -7.93 -52.48 -20.58
C ALA A 412 -9.32 -52.42 -21.23
N GLN A 413 -10.13 -53.48 -21.08
CA GLN A 413 -11.50 -53.51 -21.58
C GLN A 413 -12.41 -52.51 -20.84
N ASN A 414 -12.24 -52.32 -19.53
CA ASN A 414 -12.96 -51.30 -18.78
C ASN A 414 -12.69 -49.90 -19.35
N VAL A 415 -11.43 -49.57 -19.65
CA VAL A 415 -11.06 -48.29 -20.25
C VAL A 415 -11.76 -48.10 -21.59
N ILE A 416 -11.73 -49.10 -22.48
CA ILE A 416 -12.40 -49.04 -23.79
C ILE A 416 -13.90 -48.79 -23.63
N LYS A 417 -14.57 -49.50 -22.71
CA LYS A 417 -16.02 -49.35 -22.47
C LYS A 417 -16.36 -47.97 -21.88
N ILE A 418 -15.53 -47.47 -20.97
CA ILE A 418 -15.70 -46.14 -20.38
C ILE A 418 -15.49 -45.06 -21.44
N ASP A 419 -14.47 -45.19 -22.28
CA ASP A 419 -14.20 -44.22 -23.35
C ASP A 419 -15.33 -44.17 -24.37
N ALA A 420 -15.89 -45.32 -24.74
CA ALA A 420 -17.09 -45.37 -25.57
C ALA A 420 -18.29 -44.65 -24.93
N GLU A 421 -18.44 -44.69 -23.59
CA GLU A 421 -19.48 -43.94 -22.88
C GLU A 421 -19.21 -42.44 -22.88
N ILE A 422 -17.97 -42.02 -22.61
CA ILE A 422 -17.56 -40.61 -22.63
C ILE A 422 -17.74 -40.02 -24.03
N SER A 423 -17.43 -40.78 -25.09
CA SER A 423 -17.59 -40.35 -26.48
C SER A 423 -19.04 -40.11 -26.89
N LYS A 424 -20.05 -40.62 -26.15
CA LYS A 424 -21.46 -40.29 -26.40
C LYS A 424 -21.81 -38.85 -26.02
N ILE A 425 -21.00 -38.21 -25.17
CA ILE A 425 -21.19 -36.83 -24.70
C ILE A 425 -20.74 -35.87 -25.82
N THR A 426 -21.60 -35.69 -26.82
CA THR A 426 -21.37 -34.85 -28.00
C THR A 426 -22.27 -33.61 -27.94
N GLY A 427 -21.67 -32.42 -28.00
CA GLY A 427 -22.42 -31.15 -28.12
C GLY A 427 -23.13 -30.63 -26.86
N LEU A 428 -23.07 -31.32 -25.72
CA LEU A 428 -23.65 -30.89 -24.44
C LEU A 428 -25.16 -30.61 -24.54
N ASP A 429 -25.95 -31.59 -24.99
CA ASP A 429 -27.42 -31.51 -24.95
C ASP A 429 -27.92 -31.72 -23.52
N ALA A 430 -28.51 -30.66 -22.94
CA ALA A 430 -29.01 -30.60 -21.56
C ALA A 430 -29.89 -31.78 -21.15
N ALA A 431 -30.74 -32.27 -22.04
CA ALA A 431 -31.70 -33.34 -21.73
C ALA A 431 -31.06 -34.74 -21.69
N LYS A 432 -29.92 -34.93 -22.37
CA LYS A 432 -29.28 -36.25 -22.54
C LYS A 432 -27.96 -36.37 -21.79
N ASP A 433 -27.22 -35.27 -21.65
CA ASP A 433 -25.81 -35.34 -21.28
C ASP A 433 -25.57 -35.28 -19.77
N ALA A 434 -26.49 -34.74 -18.96
CA ALA A 434 -26.32 -34.72 -17.50
C ALA A 434 -26.27 -36.15 -16.92
N ALA A 435 -27.22 -36.99 -17.30
CA ALA A 435 -27.27 -38.40 -16.88
C ALA A 435 -26.10 -39.20 -17.46
N THR A 436 -25.69 -38.91 -18.70
CA THR A 436 -24.57 -39.57 -19.37
C THR A 436 -23.23 -39.21 -18.72
N ILE A 437 -23.00 -37.93 -18.38
CA ILE A 437 -21.81 -37.47 -17.64
C ILE A 437 -21.75 -38.13 -16.26
N GLN A 438 -22.86 -38.18 -15.53
CA GLN A 438 -22.89 -38.84 -14.22
C GLN A 438 -22.63 -40.34 -14.35
N SER A 439 -23.26 -41.01 -15.31
CA SER A 439 -23.04 -42.44 -15.57
C SER A 439 -21.58 -42.73 -15.91
N ALA A 440 -20.97 -41.93 -16.79
CA ALA A 440 -19.55 -42.05 -17.12
C ALA A 440 -18.65 -41.82 -15.89
N THR A 441 -18.97 -40.83 -15.05
CA THR A 441 -18.26 -40.55 -13.79
C THR A 441 -18.32 -41.74 -12.83
N ASP A 442 -19.50 -42.35 -12.68
CA ASP A 442 -19.69 -43.51 -11.83
C ASP A 442 -18.93 -44.73 -12.36
N LEU A 443 -18.90 -44.94 -13.68
CA LEU A 443 -18.12 -46.00 -14.32
C LEU A 443 -16.61 -45.79 -14.11
N VAL A 444 -16.10 -44.57 -14.29
CA VAL A 444 -14.70 -44.22 -14.02
C VAL A 444 -14.35 -44.52 -12.56
N ASN A 445 -15.17 -44.06 -11.62
CA ASN A 445 -14.93 -44.28 -10.19
C ASN A 445 -14.96 -45.76 -9.80
N LYS A 446 -15.89 -46.51 -10.36
CA LYS A 446 -16.15 -47.90 -9.97
C LYS A 446 -15.23 -48.91 -10.65
N PHE A 447 -14.88 -48.71 -11.93
CA PHE A 447 -14.27 -49.75 -12.76
C PHE A 447 -12.89 -49.43 -13.33
N MET A 448 -12.43 -48.17 -13.30
CA MET A 448 -11.01 -47.91 -13.60
C MET A 448 -10.10 -48.37 -12.46
N LYS A 449 -8.90 -48.80 -12.84
CA LYS A 449 -7.78 -48.95 -11.91
C LYS A 449 -7.60 -47.64 -11.15
N ASN A 450 -7.34 -47.72 -9.84
CA ASN A 450 -7.00 -46.53 -9.07
C ASN A 450 -5.66 -46.00 -9.53
N ASP A 451 -5.52 -44.67 -9.53
CA ASP A 451 -4.25 -44.01 -9.85
C ASP A 451 -3.17 -44.44 -8.84
N GLU A 452 -2.01 -44.84 -9.35
CA GLU A 452 -0.77 -45.06 -8.61
C GLU A 452 0.17 -43.85 -8.81
N LYS A 453 1.30 -43.77 -8.11
CA LYS A 453 2.17 -42.56 -8.04
C LYS A 453 2.41 -41.79 -9.36
N ILE A 454 2.46 -42.50 -10.49
CA ILE A 454 2.73 -41.93 -11.83
C ILE A 454 1.59 -42.16 -12.83
N GLU A 455 0.55 -42.91 -12.47
CA GLU A 455 -0.60 -43.17 -13.34
C GLU A 455 -1.69 -42.15 -13.03
N THR A 456 -2.08 -41.32 -14.01
CA THR A 456 -3.11 -40.26 -13.85
C THR A 456 -4.39 -40.53 -14.62
N ALA A 457 -4.50 -41.69 -15.27
CA ALA A 457 -5.55 -41.95 -16.25
C ALA A 457 -6.98 -41.82 -15.68
N LYS A 458 -7.21 -42.16 -14.40
CA LYS A 458 -8.52 -41.99 -13.78
C LYS A 458 -8.78 -40.52 -13.46
N ALA A 459 -7.81 -39.83 -12.84
CA ALA A 459 -7.89 -38.39 -12.57
C ALA A 459 -8.14 -37.56 -13.85
N ASP A 460 -7.42 -37.82 -14.93
CA ASP A 460 -7.53 -37.08 -16.20
C ASP A 460 -8.93 -37.22 -16.83
N LYS A 461 -9.52 -38.42 -16.75
CA LYS A 461 -10.91 -38.64 -17.20
C LYS A 461 -11.93 -37.94 -16.31
N LEU A 462 -11.73 -37.93 -14.99
CA LEU A 462 -12.58 -37.19 -14.06
C LEU A 462 -12.50 -35.68 -14.30
N GLU A 463 -11.31 -35.13 -14.57
CA GLU A 463 -11.13 -33.72 -14.94
C GLU A 463 -11.93 -33.39 -16.21
N THR A 464 -11.78 -34.21 -17.26
CA THR A 464 -12.51 -34.06 -18.51
C THR A 464 -14.04 -34.04 -18.30
N LEU A 465 -14.56 -34.95 -17.47
CA LEU A 465 -15.98 -35.03 -17.13
C LEU A 465 -16.45 -33.84 -16.29
N ASN A 466 -15.64 -33.35 -15.36
CA ASN A 466 -15.93 -32.16 -14.56
C ASN A 466 -16.03 -30.89 -15.41
N VAL A 467 -15.13 -30.72 -16.39
CA VAL A 467 -15.20 -29.61 -17.36
C VAL A 467 -16.46 -29.71 -18.21
N LYS A 468 -16.79 -30.89 -18.75
CA LYS A 468 -18.04 -31.12 -19.49
C LYS A 468 -19.28 -30.80 -18.66
N SER A 469 -19.30 -31.19 -17.38
CA SER A 469 -20.37 -30.88 -16.43
C SER A 469 -20.53 -29.36 -16.19
N ALA A 470 -19.42 -28.63 -16.00
CA ALA A 470 -19.45 -27.18 -15.83
C ALA A 470 -19.91 -26.46 -17.11
N MET A 471 -19.47 -26.91 -18.28
CA MET A 471 -19.95 -26.39 -19.57
C MET A 471 -21.44 -26.66 -19.79
N LEU A 472 -21.95 -27.82 -19.37
CA LEU A 472 -23.39 -28.11 -19.41
C LEU A 472 -24.18 -27.14 -18.53
N ARG A 473 -23.71 -26.88 -17.30
CA ARG A 473 -24.32 -25.89 -16.39
C ARG A 473 -24.32 -24.48 -16.99
N LEU A 474 -23.28 -24.13 -17.74
CA LEU A 474 -23.25 -22.86 -18.46
C LEU A 474 -24.33 -22.81 -19.53
N LYS A 475 -24.45 -23.86 -20.35
CA LYS A 475 -25.43 -23.93 -21.44
C LYS A 475 -26.88 -23.95 -20.95
N THR A 476 -27.14 -24.55 -19.79
CA THR A 476 -28.47 -24.63 -19.17
C THR A 476 -28.83 -23.44 -18.29
N SER A 477 -27.92 -22.48 -18.09
CA SER A 477 -28.23 -21.28 -17.31
C SER A 477 -29.31 -20.44 -18.00
N ASP A 478 -30.39 -20.12 -17.27
CA ASP A 478 -31.59 -19.44 -17.77
C ASP A 478 -31.84 -18.08 -17.11
N THR A 479 -31.01 -17.74 -16.13
CA THR A 479 -31.04 -16.47 -15.38
C THR A 479 -29.64 -15.87 -15.26
N LEU A 480 -29.55 -14.56 -15.01
CA LEU A 480 -28.26 -13.90 -14.76
C LEU A 480 -27.50 -14.53 -13.57
N THR A 481 -28.22 -14.90 -12.52
CA THR A 481 -27.67 -15.56 -11.33
C THR A 481 -27.09 -16.93 -11.67
N SER A 482 -27.84 -17.76 -12.41
CA SER A 482 -27.35 -19.08 -12.84
C SER A 482 -26.15 -18.97 -13.79
N LEU A 483 -26.14 -17.99 -14.71
CA LEU A 483 -25.01 -17.74 -15.61
C LEU A 483 -23.75 -17.36 -14.82
N LYS A 484 -23.89 -16.44 -13.85
CA LYS A 484 -22.79 -16.05 -12.96
C LYS A 484 -22.23 -17.25 -12.18
N ALA A 485 -23.11 -18.08 -11.61
CA ALA A 485 -22.71 -19.27 -10.87
C ALA A 485 -22.01 -20.30 -11.77
N ALA A 486 -22.51 -20.49 -13.00
CA ALA A 486 -21.92 -21.41 -13.97
C ALA A 486 -20.51 -20.98 -14.40
N LEU A 487 -20.30 -19.69 -14.70
CA LEU A 487 -18.97 -19.15 -15.03
C LEU A 487 -17.99 -19.33 -13.85
N LYS A 488 -18.41 -19.07 -12.61
CA LYS A 488 -17.57 -19.35 -11.43
C LYS A 488 -17.29 -20.84 -11.23
N ASN A 489 -18.23 -21.72 -11.58
CA ASN A 489 -18.01 -23.16 -11.50
C ASN A 489 -17.02 -23.64 -12.57
N LEU A 490 -17.08 -23.10 -13.79
CA LEU A 490 -16.14 -23.41 -14.86
C LEU A 490 -14.69 -23.11 -14.42
N GLU A 491 -14.48 -21.95 -13.79
CA GLU A 491 -13.17 -21.56 -13.29
C GLU A 491 -12.58 -22.52 -12.22
N LYS A 492 -13.44 -23.18 -11.44
CA LYS A 492 -13.02 -24.14 -10.40
C LYS A 492 -12.53 -25.46 -10.97
N VAL A 493 -13.04 -25.85 -12.14
CA VAL A 493 -12.73 -27.15 -12.77
C VAL A 493 -11.73 -27.04 -13.91
N VAL A 494 -11.53 -25.84 -14.46
CA VAL A 494 -10.49 -25.56 -15.44
C VAL A 494 -9.19 -25.24 -14.71
N ASN A 495 -8.25 -26.18 -14.74
CA ASN A 495 -6.95 -26.05 -14.06
C ASN A 495 -6.07 -24.94 -14.67
N ASN A 496 -6.12 -24.77 -15.99
CA ASN A 496 -5.33 -23.75 -16.69
C ASN A 496 -6.03 -22.38 -16.68
N LYS A 497 -5.55 -21.44 -15.86
CA LYS A 497 -6.09 -20.08 -15.76
C LYS A 497 -5.92 -19.23 -17.03
N THR A 498 -5.07 -19.64 -17.98
CA THR A 498 -5.01 -18.97 -19.29
C THR A 498 -6.23 -19.30 -20.16
N THR A 499 -6.81 -20.49 -19.98
CA THR A 499 -8.03 -20.94 -20.67
C THR A 499 -9.25 -20.15 -20.19
N PHE A 500 -9.48 -20.09 -18.88
CA PHE A 500 -10.56 -19.30 -18.31
C PHE A 500 -10.23 -18.86 -16.87
N ASP A 501 -10.40 -17.57 -16.60
CA ASP A 501 -10.19 -16.94 -15.29
C ASP A 501 -11.33 -15.94 -15.07
N TYR A 502 -12.22 -16.25 -14.13
CA TYR A 502 -13.42 -15.47 -13.87
C TYR A 502 -13.06 -14.04 -13.45
N GLU A 503 -12.12 -13.89 -12.53
CA GLU A 503 -11.77 -12.59 -11.95
C GLU A 503 -11.09 -11.67 -12.96
N LYS A 504 -10.28 -12.22 -13.86
CA LYS A 504 -9.61 -11.44 -14.91
C LYS A 504 -10.50 -11.15 -16.11
N VAL A 505 -11.33 -12.11 -16.52
CA VAL A 505 -12.06 -12.02 -17.78
C VAL A 505 -13.48 -11.47 -17.61
N VAL A 506 -14.17 -11.71 -16.48
CA VAL A 506 -15.59 -11.35 -16.35
C VAL A 506 -15.77 -9.96 -15.76
N ASN A 507 -16.49 -9.08 -16.47
CA ASN A 507 -17.00 -7.83 -15.94
C ASN A 507 -18.45 -8.05 -15.46
N GLU A 508 -18.67 -8.12 -14.14
CA GLU A 508 -20.00 -8.43 -13.60
C GLU A 508 -21.08 -7.39 -13.99
N SER A 509 -20.69 -6.14 -14.27
CA SER A 509 -21.61 -5.11 -14.77
C SER A 509 -22.19 -5.42 -16.15
N LEU A 510 -21.57 -6.35 -16.89
CA LEU A 510 -21.97 -6.80 -18.23
C LEU A 510 -22.64 -8.18 -18.22
N MET A 511 -23.04 -8.73 -17.06
CA MET A 511 -23.70 -10.04 -16.99
C MET A 511 -24.95 -10.15 -17.88
N LYS A 512 -25.74 -9.07 -17.98
CA LYS A 512 -26.88 -9.03 -18.90
C LYS A 512 -26.44 -9.13 -20.36
N ASN A 513 -25.40 -8.40 -20.75
CA ASN A 513 -24.82 -8.49 -22.10
C ASN A 513 -24.26 -9.89 -22.39
N TYR A 514 -23.67 -10.58 -21.42
CA TYR A 514 -23.22 -11.97 -21.59
C TYR A 514 -24.38 -12.95 -21.79
N PHE A 515 -25.47 -12.71 -21.08
CA PHE A 515 -26.69 -13.50 -21.19
C PHE A 515 -27.35 -13.33 -22.56
N ASP A 516 -27.52 -12.08 -23.01
CA ASP A 516 -28.13 -11.72 -24.29
C ASP A 516 -27.21 -12.02 -25.49
N GLY A 517 -25.90 -11.85 -25.31
CA GLY A 517 -24.85 -12.16 -26.28
C GLY A 517 -24.52 -13.65 -26.40
N ASN A 518 -25.31 -14.52 -25.76
CA ASN A 518 -25.26 -15.97 -25.91
C ASN A 518 -23.90 -16.61 -25.57
N VAL A 519 -23.20 -16.16 -24.53
CA VAL A 519 -22.00 -16.86 -23.99
C VAL A 519 -22.31 -18.35 -23.70
N ARG A 520 -23.56 -18.66 -23.38
CA ARG A 520 -24.09 -20.02 -23.15
C ARG A 520 -24.02 -20.96 -24.36
N THR A 521 -23.79 -20.43 -25.55
CA THR A 521 -23.59 -21.21 -26.78
C THR A 521 -22.14 -21.62 -27.01
N ALA A 522 -21.24 -21.30 -26.06
CA ALA A 522 -19.84 -21.67 -26.16
C ALA A 522 -19.63 -23.18 -26.23
N THR A 523 -18.69 -23.60 -27.07
CA THR A 523 -18.37 -25.03 -27.25
C THR A 523 -17.41 -25.58 -26.21
N ASP A 524 -16.54 -24.73 -25.67
CA ASP A 524 -15.53 -25.05 -24.66
C ASP A 524 -15.14 -23.81 -23.85
N ALA A 525 -14.28 -23.98 -22.85
CA ALA A 525 -13.87 -22.90 -21.94
C ALA A 525 -13.07 -21.77 -22.63
N THR A 526 -12.33 -22.07 -23.71
CA THR A 526 -11.61 -21.06 -24.50
C THR A 526 -12.60 -20.20 -25.28
N ASP A 527 -13.62 -20.82 -25.89
CA ASP A 527 -14.70 -20.13 -26.58
C ASP A 527 -15.55 -19.27 -25.62
N VAL A 528 -15.75 -19.72 -24.37
CA VAL A 528 -16.38 -18.88 -23.32
C VAL A 528 -15.61 -17.57 -23.13
N LYS A 529 -14.29 -17.66 -22.97
CA LYS A 529 -13.42 -16.48 -22.83
C LYS A 529 -13.52 -15.58 -24.06
N ALA A 530 -13.42 -16.15 -25.27
CA ALA A 530 -13.48 -15.39 -26.51
C ALA A 530 -14.81 -14.62 -26.68
N LYS A 531 -15.95 -15.27 -26.41
CA LYS A 531 -17.28 -14.63 -26.46
C LYS A 531 -17.43 -13.51 -25.43
N ILE A 532 -16.94 -13.72 -24.20
CA ILE A 532 -17.00 -12.66 -23.16
C ILE A 532 -16.19 -11.44 -23.60
N VAL A 533 -14.97 -11.63 -24.10
CA VAL A 533 -14.13 -10.53 -24.59
C VAL A 533 -14.80 -9.79 -25.75
N ALA A 534 -15.33 -10.51 -26.74
CA ALA A 534 -16.03 -9.89 -27.86
C ALA A 534 -17.25 -9.05 -27.41
N ILE A 535 -17.98 -9.50 -26.40
CA ILE A 535 -19.11 -8.75 -25.83
C ILE A 535 -18.63 -7.50 -25.07
N GLN A 536 -17.50 -7.58 -24.36
CA GLN A 536 -16.90 -6.42 -23.71
C GLN A 536 -16.43 -5.38 -24.73
N ASP A 537 -15.73 -5.80 -25.78
CA ASP A 537 -15.23 -4.90 -26.84
C ASP A 537 -16.40 -4.20 -27.55
N LYS A 538 -17.49 -4.94 -27.81
CA LYS A 538 -18.72 -4.34 -28.32
C LYS A 538 -19.33 -3.34 -27.35
N ALA A 539 -19.42 -3.65 -26.05
CA ALA A 539 -19.97 -2.74 -25.05
C ALA A 539 -19.14 -1.44 -24.92
N VAL A 540 -17.81 -1.54 -25.01
CA VAL A 540 -16.90 -0.38 -25.08
C VAL A 540 -17.17 0.45 -26.32
N SER A 541 -17.27 -0.20 -27.49
CA SER A 541 -17.56 0.48 -28.77
C SER A 541 -18.91 1.21 -28.74
N ASP A 542 -19.95 0.56 -28.20
CA ASP A 542 -21.28 1.15 -28.05
C ASP A 542 -21.26 2.34 -27.05
N ALA A 543 -20.48 2.25 -25.96
CA ALA A 543 -20.33 3.34 -25.00
C ALA A 543 -19.62 4.56 -25.63
N LEU A 544 -18.58 4.36 -26.44
CA LEU A 544 -17.92 5.42 -27.20
C LEU A 544 -18.88 6.09 -28.21
N LEU A 545 -19.69 5.29 -28.92
CA LEU A 545 -20.72 5.80 -29.82
C LEU A 545 -21.79 6.63 -29.08
N ASN A 546 -22.16 6.22 -27.86
CA ASN A 546 -23.09 6.97 -27.02
C ASN A 546 -22.51 8.31 -26.57
N ILE A 547 -21.21 8.39 -26.25
CA ILE A 547 -20.54 9.67 -25.97
C ILE A 547 -20.61 10.59 -27.18
N LYS A 548 -20.28 10.08 -28.38
CA LYS A 548 -20.38 10.86 -29.62
C LYS A 548 -21.79 11.34 -29.89
N THR A 549 -22.79 10.47 -29.70
CA THR A 549 -24.21 10.83 -29.88
C THR A 549 -24.67 11.90 -28.88
N ALA A 550 -24.21 11.81 -27.63
CA ALA A 550 -24.47 12.85 -26.63
C ALA A 550 -23.81 14.18 -27.02
N ALA A 551 -22.56 14.13 -27.49
CA ALA A 551 -21.81 15.29 -27.98
C ALA A 551 -22.49 15.97 -29.18
N ASP A 552 -22.97 15.19 -30.16
CA ASP A 552 -23.66 15.69 -31.35
C ASP A 552 -24.94 16.48 -30.98
N LYS A 553 -25.67 16.07 -29.94
CA LYS A 553 -26.87 16.78 -29.46
C LYS A 553 -26.56 18.15 -28.84
N VAL A 554 -25.40 18.31 -28.19
CA VAL A 554 -25.01 19.58 -27.56
C VAL A 554 -24.79 20.67 -28.61
N ILE A 555 -24.04 20.35 -29.65
CA ILE A 555 -23.56 21.33 -30.64
C ILE A 555 -24.69 21.82 -31.55
N ILE A 556 -25.68 20.97 -31.84
CA ILE A 556 -26.84 21.36 -32.67
C ILE A 556 -27.66 22.50 -32.03
N VAL A 557 -27.58 22.68 -30.71
CA VAL A 557 -28.47 23.58 -29.96
C VAL A 557 -27.74 24.82 -29.39
N GLU A 558 -26.48 25.07 -29.78
CA GLU A 558 -25.63 26.13 -29.22
C GLU A 558 -26.12 27.58 -29.50
N GLY A 559 -27.24 27.77 -30.22
CA GLY A 559 -27.83 29.08 -30.53
C GLY A 559 -29.22 29.37 -29.94
N THR A 560 -29.89 28.41 -29.29
CA THR A 560 -31.29 28.53 -28.82
C THR A 560 -31.62 27.80 -27.51
N THR A 561 -30.62 27.23 -26.82
CA THR A 561 -30.81 26.40 -25.61
C THR A 561 -31.09 27.19 -24.35
N THR A 562 -32.03 26.70 -23.54
CA THR A 562 -32.25 27.14 -22.16
C THR A 562 -31.18 26.58 -21.22
N GLU A 563 -30.97 27.23 -20.07
CA GLU A 563 -30.04 26.75 -19.02
C GLU A 563 -30.42 25.36 -18.48
N ALA A 564 -31.72 25.03 -18.45
CA ALA A 564 -32.21 23.72 -18.04
C ALA A 564 -31.80 22.60 -19.02
N GLU A 565 -31.80 22.89 -20.32
CA GLU A 565 -31.38 21.94 -21.35
C GLU A 565 -29.86 21.71 -21.31
N LYS A 566 -29.07 22.77 -21.10
CA LYS A 566 -27.61 22.65 -20.90
C LYS A 566 -27.28 21.78 -19.68
N ALA A 567 -27.99 21.97 -18.56
CA ALA A 567 -27.81 21.14 -17.38
C ALA A 567 -28.13 19.67 -17.65
N LYS A 568 -29.19 19.39 -18.41
CA LYS A 568 -29.53 18.02 -18.83
C LYS A 568 -28.45 17.41 -19.72
N PHE A 569 -27.97 18.13 -20.73
CA PHE A 569 -26.91 17.65 -21.61
C PHE A 569 -25.61 17.35 -20.87
N LYS A 570 -25.23 18.21 -19.91
CA LYS A 570 -24.11 17.97 -19.01
C LYS A 570 -24.27 16.64 -18.27
N LEU A 571 -25.43 16.39 -17.68
CA LEU A 571 -25.71 15.13 -16.96
C LEU A 571 -25.68 13.91 -17.89
N ASP A 572 -26.31 14.00 -19.06
CA ASP A 572 -26.34 12.92 -20.05
C ASP A 572 -24.92 12.56 -20.50
N MET A 573 -24.06 13.55 -20.74
CA MET A 573 -22.69 13.32 -21.17
C MET A 573 -21.78 12.79 -20.05
N LEU A 574 -21.98 13.22 -18.81
CA LEU A 574 -21.28 12.62 -17.66
C LEU A 574 -21.69 11.16 -17.46
N ALA A 575 -22.97 10.83 -17.66
CA ALA A 575 -23.46 9.46 -17.58
C ALA A 575 -22.81 8.55 -18.63
N THR A 576 -22.55 9.04 -19.86
CA THR A 576 -21.89 8.24 -20.89
C THR A 576 -20.41 7.97 -20.57
N PHE A 577 -19.69 8.91 -19.94
CA PHE A 577 -18.33 8.68 -19.44
C PHE A 577 -18.28 7.64 -18.30
N ASN A 578 -19.19 7.74 -17.33
CA ASN A 578 -19.28 6.75 -16.25
C ASN A 578 -19.63 5.35 -16.78
N ASN A 579 -20.48 5.28 -17.81
CA ASN A 579 -20.76 4.03 -18.50
C ASN A 579 -19.51 3.47 -19.19
N LEU A 580 -18.70 4.33 -19.86
CA LEU A 580 -17.45 3.90 -20.48
C LEU A 580 -16.45 3.33 -19.46
N GLU A 581 -16.30 3.96 -18.29
CA GLU A 581 -15.52 3.41 -17.16
C GLU A 581 -16.04 2.03 -16.74
N THR A 582 -17.36 1.92 -16.56
CA THR A 582 -18.01 0.68 -16.13
C THR A 582 -17.76 -0.47 -17.11
N VAL A 583 -17.95 -0.25 -18.41
CA VAL A 583 -17.81 -1.32 -19.41
C VAL A 583 -16.34 -1.65 -19.71
N SER A 584 -15.41 -0.69 -19.58
CA SER A 584 -13.98 -0.88 -19.83
C SER A 584 -13.19 -1.41 -18.62
N ALA A 585 -13.83 -1.68 -17.48
CA ALA A 585 -13.17 -2.10 -16.23
C ALA A 585 -12.26 -3.36 -16.34
N LYS A 586 -12.53 -4.23 -17.32
CA LYS A 586 -11.76 -5.45 -17.64
C LYS A 586 -11.07 -5.40 -19.00
N ALA A 587 -11.21 -4.30 -19.74
CA ALA A 587 -10.48 -4.09 -20.99
C ALA A 587 -8.99 -3.85 -20.73
N THR A 588 -8.17 -4.02 -21.77
CA THR A 588 -6.72 -3.76 -21.71
C THR A 588 -6.42 -2.30 -21.33
N VAL A 589 -7.21 -1.37 -21.86
CA VAL A 589 -7.15 0.06 -21.50
C VAL A 589 -8.45 0.43 -20.80
N LYS A 590 -8.33 0.88 -19.55
CA LYS A 590 -9.46 1.26 -18.71
C LYS A 590 -9.68 2.76 -18.79
N PHE A 591 -10.93 3.18 -18.93
CA PHE A 591 -11.29 4.58 -18.86
C PHE A 591 -11.35 5.04 -17.40
N ASP A 592 -11.02 6.32 -17.14
CA ASP A 592 -11.01 6.91 -15.80
C ASP A 592 -11.87 8.17 -15.83
N ALA A 593 -13.12 8.06 -15.35
CA ALA A 593 -14.06 9.16 -15.40
C ALA A 593 -13.71 10.27 -14.40
N SER A 594 -12.86 10.03 -13.40
CA SER A 594 -12.44 11.04 -12.42
C SER A 594 -11.64 12.20 -13.05
N LYS A 595 -11.05 11.96 -14.22
CA LYS A 595 -10.32 12.97 -15.00
C LYS A 595 -11.23 13.90 -15.80
N VAL A 596 -12.53 13.60 -15.87
CA VAL A 596 -13.52 14.43 -16.56
C VAL A 596 -13.90 15.60 -15.65
N ASN A 597 -13.52 16.82 -16.05
CA ASN A 597 -13.97 18.03 -15.40
C ASN A 597 -15.38 18.39 -15.88
N ALA A 598 -16.37 18.21 -15.01
CA ALA A 598 -17.78 18.45 -15.30
C ALA A 598 -18.10 19.87 -15.80
N ASN A 599 -17.23 20.86 -15.58
CA ASN A 599 -17.43 22.22 -16.07
C ASN A 599 -17.01 22.39 -17.54
N LEU A 600 -16.26 21.44 -18.12
CA LEU A 600 -15.75 21.51 -19.50
C LEU A 600 -16.60 20.70 -20.48
N TRP A 601 -17.85 20.43 -20.13
CA TRP A 601 -18.70 19.49 -20.85
C TRP A 601 -18.99 19.95 -22.30
N ASP A 602 -19.13 21.25 -22.52
CA ASP A 602 -19.28 21.88 -23.84
C ASP A 602 -18.05 21.64 -24.73
N LEU A 603 -16.85 21.75 -24.17
CA LEU A 603 -15.60 21.55 -24.89
C LEU A 603 -15.32 20.07 -25.17
N TYR A 604 -15.69 19.18 -24.25
CA TYR A 604 -15.68 17.76 -24.52
C TYR A 604 -16.66 17.44 -25.66
N ALA A 605 -17.88 17.98 -25.66
CA ALA A 605 -18.80 17.77 -26.76
C ALA A 605 -18.17 18.15 -28.11
N ALA A 606 -17.53 19.33 -28.20
CA ALA A 606 -16.84 19.76 -29.41
C ALA A 606 -15.73 18.79 -29.87
N LYS A 607 -14.94 18.23 -28.93
CA LYS A 607 -13.88 17.26 -29.26
C LYS A 607 -14.41 15.89 -29.64
N PHE A 608 -15.37 15.36 -28.89
CA PHE A 608 -15.94 14.03 -29.09
C PHE A 608 -16.89 13.93 -30.31
N LYS A 609 -17.19 15.06 -30.97
CA LYS A 609 -17.78 15.09 -32.31
C LYS A 609 -16.88 14.43 -33.36
N THR A 610 -15.56 14.64 -33.26
CA THR A 610 -14.59 13.92 -34.09
C THR A 610 -14.47 12.48 -33.58
N ALA A 611 -14.33 11.51 -34.48
CA ALA A 611 -14.44 10.10 -34.13
C ALA A 611 -13.35 9.67 -33.12
N VAL A 612 -13.73 9.56 -31.85
CA VAL A 612 -12.98 8.87 -30.80
C VAL A 612 -13.38 7.40 -30.87
N THR A 613 -12.48 6.54 -31.32
CA THR A 613 -12.80 5.13 -31.60
C THR A 613 -12.26 4.17 -30.54
N THR A 614 -11.33 4.63 -29.69
CA THR A 614 -10.78 3.83 -28.59
C THR A 614 -10.86 4.54 -27.24
N VAL A 615 -10.73 3.77 -26.15
CA VAL A 615 -10.62 4.32 -24.79
C VAL A 615 -9.40 5.23 -24.64
N ALA A 616 -8.28 4.88 -25.29
CA ALA A 616 -7.07 5.68 -25.26
C ALA A 616 -7.28 7.05 -25.94
N ASP A 617 -7.98 7.07 -27.08
CA ASP A 617 -8.33 8.32 -27.76
C ASP A 617 -9.23 9.20 -26.87
N ALA A 618 -10.17 8.60 -26.14
CA ALA A 618 -11.06 9.33 -25.23
C ALA A 618 -10.27 10.00 -24.10
N GLN A 619 -9.30 9.28 -23.51
CA GLN A 619 -8.43 9.82 -22.46
C GLN A 619 -7.51 10.92 -22.99
N ALA A 620 -6.97 10.77 -24.20
CA ALA A 620 -6.16 11.78 -24.85
C ALA A 620 -6.98 13.06 -25.12
N ALA A 621 -8.22 12.92 -25.59
CA ALA A 621 -9.13 14.04 -25.82
C ALA A 621 -9.43 14.82 -24.52
N ILE A 622 -9.72 14.11 -23.41
CA ILE A 622 -9.95 14.74 -22.11
C ILE A 622 -8.71 15.48 -21.62
N THR A 623 -7.55 14.85 -21.70
CA THR A 623 -6.27 15.45 -21.28
C THR A 623 -5.98 16.72 -22.08
N ALA A 624 -6.20 16.69 -23.40
CA ALA A 624 -5.99 17.84 -24.28
C ALA A 624 -6.96 19.00 -23.98
N VAL A 625 -8.23 18.71 -23.66
CA VAL A 625 -9.20 19.76 -23.26
C VAL A 625 -8.83 20.36 -21.91
N ASN A 626 -8.49 19.52 -20.92
CA ASN A 626 -8.12 19.97 -19.58
C ASN A 626 -6.87 20.84 -19.60
N GLY A 627 -5.85 20.47 -20.39
CA GLY A 627 -4.57 21.19 -20.44
C GLY A 627 -4.62 22.54 -21.16
N ASN A 628 -5.59 22.76 -22.05
CA ASN A 628 -5.64 23.97 -22.89
C ASN A 628 -6.70 24.99 -22.49
N ILE A 629 -7.52 24.71 -21.47
CA ILE A 629 -8.68 25.55 -21.13
C ILE A 629 -8.31 26.98 -20.75
N VAL A 630 -7.27 27.14 -19.93
CA VAL A 630 -6.83 28.46 -19.45
C VAL A 630 -6.34 29.30 -20.61
N GLU A 631 -5.44 28.76 -21.43
CA GLU A 631 -4.95 29.45 -22.63
C GLU A 631 -6.10 29.82 -23.59
N THR A 632 -7.07 28.91 -23.78
CA THR A 632 -8.22 29.14 -24.68
C THR A 632 -9.09 30.31 -24.21
N ILE A 633 -9.41 30.36 -22.91
CA ILE A 633 -10.28 31.41 -22.35
C ILE A 633 -9.52 32.74 -22.22
N MET A 634 -8.28 32.69 -21.74
CA MET A 634 -7.49 33.91 -21.46
C MET A 634 -6.99 34.62 -22.73
N LYS A 635 -6.78 33.90 -23.84
CA LYS A 635 -6.37 34.50 -25.12
C LYS A 635 -7.39 35.50 -25.69
N ALA A 636 -8.66 35.39 -25.31
CA ALA A 636 -9.71 36.33 -25.75
C ALA A 636 -9.73 37.64 -24.93
N ALA A 637 -8.97 37.73 -23.84
CA ALA A 637 -8.90 38.92 -23.01
C ALA A 637 -7.95 39.96 -23.62
N THR A 638 -8.50 40.95 -24.33
CA THR A 638 -7.73 42.05 -24.93
C THR A 638 -7.97 43.40 -24.28
N ASP A 639 -8.99 43.50 -23.42
CA ASP A 639 -9.39 44.72 -22.70
C ASP A 639 -10.02 44.37 -21.33
N SER A 640 -10.42 45.40 -20.56
CA SER A 640 -11.03 45.24 -19.23
C SER A 640 -12.26 44.35 -19.24
N LYS A 641 -13.13 44.55 -20.23
CA LYS A 641 -14.42 43.88 -20.30
C LYS A 641 -14.24 42.41 -20.64
N THR A 642 -13.41 42.12 -21.64
CA THR A 642 -13.08 40.76 -22.08
C THR A 642 -12.27 39.99 -21.04
N LEU A 643 -11.36 40.66 -20.31
CA LEU A 643 -10.63 40.07 -19.18
C LEU A 643 -11.56 39.65 -18.04
N MET A 644 -12.50 40.50 -17.65
CA MET A 644 -13.48 40.16 -16.60
C MET A 644 -14.42 39.04 -17.02
N VAL A 645 -14.81 38.98 -18.29
CA VAL A 645 -15.57 37.85 -18.83
C VAL A 645 -14.76 36.56 -18.73
N ALA A 646 -13.49 36.59 -19.16
CA ALA A 646 -12.59 35.43 -19.09
C ALA A 646 -12.37 34.94 -17.65
N LEU A 647 -12.04 35.83 -16.72
CA LEU A 647 -11.80 35.48 -15.32
C LEU A 647 -13.05 34.96 -14.59
N LYS A 648 -14.24 35.44 -14.98
CA LYS A 648 -15.52 34.96 -14.41
C LYS A 648 -16.07 33.74 -15.15
N ASP A 649 -15.36 33.20 -16.14
CA ASP A 649 -15.81 32.03 -16.87
C ASP A 649 -15.87 30.80 -15.95
N TYR A 650 -17.08 30.23 -15.82
CA TYR A 650 -17.34 29.10 -14.93
C TYR A 650 -16.47 27.87 -15.25
N ARG A 651 -15.97 27.76 -16.48
CA ARG A 651 -15.10 26.66 -16.94
C ARG A 651 -13.74 26.70 -16.27
N LEU A 652 -13.24 27.88 -15.89
CA LEU A 652 -12.01 28.01 -15.11
C LEU A 652 -12.22 27.64 -13.63
N GLY A 653 -13.45 27.82 -13.11
CA GLY A 653 -13.77 27.54 -11.71
C GLY A 653 -12.89 28.33 -10.74
N LEU A 654 -12.66 29.62 -11.06
CA LEU A 654 -11.93 30.56 -10.21
C LEU A 654 -12.86 31.09 -9.12
N THR A 655 -12.37 31.17 -7.89
CA THR A 655 -13.17 31.60 -6.72
C THR A 655 -12.67 32.91 -6.10
N ASN A 656 -11.49 33.38 -6.50
CA ASN A 656 -10.79 34.54 -5.95
C ASN A 656 -10.87 35.78 -6.85
N VAL A 657 -11.81 35.82 -7.81
CA VAL A 657 -12.05 36.99 -8.64
C VAL A 657 -12.84 38.03 -7.85
N VAL A 658 -12.25 39.20 -7.60
CA VAL A 658 -12.86 40.30 -6.85
C VAL A 658 -13.30 41.39 -7.83
N SER A 659 -14.61 41.55 -8.02
CA SER A 659 -15.14 42.48 -9.04
C SER A 659 -14.74 43.95 -8.82
N LEU A 660 -14.50 44.36 -7.57
CA LEU A 660 -14.01 45.71 -7.24
C LEU A 660 -12.58 45.97 -7.74
N ASN A 661 -11.81 44.92 -8.02
CA ASN A 661 -10.40 45.00 -8.42
C ASN A 661 -10.22 44.98 -9.95
N GLU A 662 -11.28 45.22 -10.74
CA GLU A 662 -11.23 45.16 -12.22
C GLU A 662 -10.08 46.00 -12.82
N LYS A 663 -9.91 47.24 -12.36
CA LYS A 663 -8.81 48.11 -12.82
C LYS A 663 -7.42 47.55 -12.50
N ALA A 664 -7.29 46.88 -11.35
CA ALA A 664 -6.04 46.27 -10.92
C ALA A 664 -5.69 45.04 -11.75
N TYR A 665 -6.68 44.23 -12.13
CA TYR A 665 -6.50 43.13 -13.08
C TYR A 665 -6.12 43.64 -14.48
N LEU A 666 -6.73 44.74 -14.94
CA LEU A 666 -6.38 45.35 -16.22
C LEU A 666 -4.93 45.83 -16.26
N ALA A 667 -4.41 46.37 -15.16
CA ALA A 667 -3.00 46.76 -15.06
C ALA A 667 -2.04 45.56 -15.24
N GLU A 668 -2.52 44.33 -15.01
CA GLU A 668 -1.79 43.07 -15.18
C GLU A 668 -2.28 42.26 -16.39
N LEU A 669 -2.95 42.90 -17.36
CA LEU A 669 -3.56 42.21 -18.51
C LEU A 669 -2.57 41.30 -19.24
N ALA A 670 -1.36 41.78 -19.52
CA ALA A 670 -0.34 41.00 -20.23
C ALA A 670 0.06 39.72 -19.47
N THR A 671 0.19 39.81 -18.14
CA THR A 671 0.51 38.68 -17.27
C THR A 671 -0.64 37.67 -17.23
N LEU A 672 -1.86 38.15 -16.98
CA LEU A 672 -3.04 37.30 -16.83
C LEU A 672 -3.42 36.62 -18.15
N SER A 673 -3.43 37.36 -19.26
CA SER A 673 -3.77 36.84 -20.60
C SER A 673 -2.75 35.83 -21.14
N ALA A 674 -1.49 35.90 -20.72
CA ALA A 674 -0.45 34.95 -21.10
C ALA A 674 -0.46 33.65 -20.26
N SER A 675 -1.26 33.58 -19.20
CA SER A 675 -1.33 32.40 -18.34
C SER A 675 -1.91 31.20 -19.09
N LYS A 676 -1.28 30.05 -18.90
CA LYS A 676 -1.72 28.74 -19.42
C LYS A 676 -2.13 27.77 -18.33
N ASP A 677 -1.92 28.16 -17.08
CA ASP A 677 -2.10 27.30 -15.92
C ASP A 677 -3.07 27.95 -14.92
N LYS A 678 -3.99 27.14 -14.40
CA LYS A 678 -5.04 27.63 -13.52
C LYS A 678 -4.46 28.08 -12.18
N ASP A 679 -3.52 27.33 -11.62
CA ASP A 679 -2.94 27.61 -10.31
C ASP A 679 -2.05 28.86 -10.37
N ALA A 680 -1.34 29.05 -11.48
CA ALA A 680 -0.64 30.29 -11.78
C ALA A 680 -1.62 31.48 -11.86
N LEU A 681 -2.75 31.32 -12.56
CA LEU A 681 -3.76 32.36 -12.67
C LEU A 681 -4.38 32.72 -11.31
N VAL A 682 -4.69 31.71 -10.48
CA VAL A 682 -5.17 31.90 -9.10
C VAL A 682 -4.13 32.65 -8.28
N THR A 683 -2.87 32.25 -8.37
CA THR A 683 -1.76 32.89 -7.64
C THR A 683 -1.61 34.35 -8.00
N GLU A 684 -1.61 34.68 -9.30
CA GLU A 684 -1.49 36.07 -9.77
C GLU A 684 -2.66 36.94 -9.29
N MET A 685 -3.89 36.44 -9.41
CA MET A 685 -5.06 37.19 -8.92
C MET A 685 -5.02 37.43 -7.41
N ASP A 686 -4.56 36.46 -6.62
CA ASP A 686 -4.41 36.66 -5.19
C ASP A 686 -3.37 37.73 -4.86
N VAL A 687 -2.26 37.78 -5.61
CA VAL A 687 -1.23 38.79 -5.44
C VAL A 687 -1.79 40.17 -5.79
N ILE A 688 -2.56 40.28 -6.87
CA ILE A 688 -3.25 41.51 -7.26
C ILE A 688 -4.26 41.94 -6.19
N ASN A 689 -5.05 41.01 -5.67
CA ASN A 689 -6.00 41.29 -4.59
C ASN A 689 -5.30 41.78 -3.32
N SER A 690 -4.19 41.14 -2.95
CA SER A 690 -3.39 41.53 -1.78
C SER A 690 -2.79 42.94 -1.96
N LYS A 691 -2.35 43.29 -3.18
CA LYS A 691 -1.88 44.64 -3.53
C LYS A 691 -2.96 45.68 -3.25
N GLU A 692 -4.20 45.44 -3.72
CA GLU A 692 -5.29 46.40 -3.51
C GLU A 692 -5.62 46.59 -2.03
N VAL A 693 -5.52 45.53 -1.21
CA VAL A 693 -5.69 45.63 0.24
C VAL A 693 -4.58 46.48 0.88
N ILE A 694 -3.32 46.33 0.43
CA ILE A 694 -2.19 47.15 0.91
C ILE A 694 -2.43 48.63 0.60
N LEU A 695 -2.81 48.95 -0.64
CA LEU A 695 -3.02 50.34 -1.08
C LEU A 695 -4.18 51.01 -0.34
N ALA A 696 -5.20 50.25 0.06
CA ALA A 696 -6.35 50.77 0.79
C ALA A 696 -6.12 50.88 2.32
N SER A 697 -5.09 50.24 2.87
CA SER A 697 -4.91 50.10 4.32
C SER A 697 -3.86 51.03 4.92
N LYS A 698 -4.16 51.58 6.10
CA LYS A 698 -3.21 52.30 6.96
C LYS A 698 -2.75 51.48 8.17
N SER A 699 -3.20 50.22 8.26
CA SER A 699 -2.90 49.32 9.37
C SER A 699 -1.60 48.56 9.09
N ILE A 700 -0.59 48.76 9.95
CA ILE A 700 0.70 48.03 9.88
C ILE A 700 0.45 46.52 9.89
N VAL A 701 -0.48 46.04 10.72
CA VAL A 701 -0.80 44.61 10.83
C VAL A 701 -1.33 44.07 9.50
N THR A 702 -2.33 44.76 8.91
CA THR A 702 -2.94 44.34 7.64
C THR A 702 -1.93 44.40 6.49
N VAL A 703 -1.17 45.50 6.38
CA VAL A 703 -0.16 45.64 5.32
C VAL A 703 0.93 44.58 5.45
N LYS A 704 1.40 44.30 6.68
CA LYS A 704 2.38 43.23 6.95
C LYS A 704 1.87 41.85 6.51
N GLU A 705 0.64 41.51 6.85
CA GLU A 705 0.03 40.22 6.49
C GLU A 705 -0.09 40.06 4.97
N GLU A 706 -0.61 41.07 4.28
CA GLU A 706 -0.73 41.05 2.81
C GLU A 706 0.63 41.06 2.11
N LEU A 707 1.60 41.83 2.61
CA LEU A 707 2.99 41.79 2.10
C LEU A 707 3.60 40.40 2.25
N THR A 708 3.32 39.71 3.35
CA THR A 708 3.79 38.33 3.56
C THR A 708 3.19 37.38 2.54
N LYS A 709 1.89 37.49 2.24
CA LYS A 709 1.24 36.70 1.19
C LYS A 709 1.88 36.95 -0.18
N ILE A 710 2.11 38.21 -0.54
CA ILE A 710 2.78 38.60 -1.79
C ILE A 710 4.20 38.04 -1.82
N ALA A 711 4.99 38.24 -0.76
CA ALA A 711 6.39 37.80 -0.69
C ALA A 711 6.52 36.29 -0.84
N VAL A 712 5.63 35.50 -0.22
CA VAL A 712 5.62 34.03 -0.36
C VAL A 712 5.28 33.62 -1.79
N LYS A 713 4.22 34.19 -2.39
CA LYS A 713 3.77 33.84 -3.75
C LYS A 713 4.77 34.28 -4.83
N THR A 714 5.47 35.39 -4.62
CA THR A 714 6.46 35.95 -5.54
C THR A 714 7.91 35.60 -5.19
N LYS A 715 8.12 34.79 -4.16
CA LYS A 715 9.43 34.28 -3.68
C LYS A 715 10.44 35.37 -3.31
N ILE A 716 10.02 36.41 -2.59
CA ILE A 716 10.90 37.48 -2.08
C ILE A 716 11.53 37.03 -0.76
N THR A 717 12.62 36.26 -0.86
CA THR A 717 13.26 35.59 0.30
C THR A 717 13.82 36.57 1.34
N THR A 718 14.28 37.74 0.92
CA THR A 718 14.82 38.76 1.83
C THR A 718 13.78 39.20 2.86
N PHE A 719 12.58 39.53 2.41
CA PHE A 719 11.45 39.85 3.28
C PHE A 719 10.92 38.65 4.06
N ILE A 720 10.82 37.46 3.44
CA ILE A 720 10.34 36.25 4.10
C ILE A 720 11.18 35.92 5.35
N ASN A 721 12.50 36.11 5.26
CA ASN A 721 13.46 35.78 6.32
C ASN A 721 13.53 36.81 7.45
N LEU A 722 12.81 37.94 7.34
CA LEU A 722 12.73 38.92 8.41
C LEU A 722 11.91 38.39 9.60
N GLU A 723 12.32 38.78 10.80
CA GLU A 723 11.54 38.59 12.02
C GLU A 723 10.23 39.39 11.97
N ASP A 724 9.23 39.01 12.76
CA ASP A 724 7.90 39.65 12.71
C ASP A 724 7.96 41.17 12.99
N SER A 725 8.79 41.60 13.95
CA SER A 725 9.02 43.02 14.24
C SER A 725 9.66 43.75 13.05
N GLN A 726 10.61 43.13 12.36
CA GLN A 726 11.27 43.69 11.19
C GLN A 726 10.33 43.78 9.97
N LYS A 727 9.41 42.82 9.82
CA LYS A 727 8.34 42.88 8.82
C LYS A 727 7.37 44.03 9.11
N ALA A 728 7.08 44.29 10.38
CA ALA A 728 6.28 45.43 10.80
C ALA A 728 6.97 46.77 10.47
N ASP A 729 8.28 46.89 10.68
CA ASP A 729 9.05 48.09 10.30
C ASP A 729 8.95 48.35 8.78
N VAL A 730 9.09 47.30 7.96
CA VAL A 730 8.98 47.42 6.50
C VAL A 730 7.57 47.81 6.07
N ALA A 731 6.54 47.23 6.69
CA ALA A 731 5.14 47.60 6.43
C ALA A 731 4.86 49.06 6.79
N GLU A 732 5.41 49.54 7.90
CA GLU A 732 5.29 50.94 8.32
C GLU A 732 5.95 51.90 7.32
N LEU A 733 7.18 51.59 6.88
CA LEU A 733 7.88 52.40 5.88
C LEU A 733 7.14 52.42 4.54
N LEU A 734 6.52 51.29 4.15
CA LEU A 734 5.72 51.22 2.94
C LEU A 734 4.44 52.07 3.06
N ILE A 735 3.75 52.03 4.20
CA ILE A 735 2.57 52.88 4.47
C ILE A 735 2.95 54.37 4.36
N ALA A 736 4.06 54.76 4.99
CA ALA A 736 4.54 56.13 4.94
C ALA A 736 4.85 56.57 3.50
N ARG A 737 5.48 55.70 2.72
CA ARG A 737 5.78 55.93 1.30
C ARG A 737 4.49 56.11 0.47
N ILE A 738 3.54 55.19 0.60
CA ILE A 738 2.24 55.25 -0.09
C ILE A 738 1.54 56.58 0.25
N ALA A 739 1.53 56.97 1.52
CA ALA A 739 0.89 58.22 1.96
C ALA A 739 1.52 59.47 1.31
N THR A 740 2.83 59.48 1.08
CA THR A 740 3.50 60.58 0.38
C THR A 740 3.24 60.57 -1.13
N GLU A 741 3.22 59.40 -1.76
CA GLU A 741 3.07 59.26 -3.21
C GLU A 741 1.62 59.53 -3.68
N VAL A 742 0.61 59.29 -2.83
CA VAL A 742 -0.81 59.61 -3.11
C VAL A 742 -1.07 61.12 -3.26
N THR A 743 -0.18 61.98 -2.75
CA THR A 743 -0.33 63.45 -2.87
C THR A 743 0.16 64.02 -4.21
N THR A 744 0.81 63.20 -5.03
CA THR A 744 1.25 63.53 -6.40
C THR A 744 0.27 62.93 -7.40
N GLU A 745 -0.03 63.58 -8.54
CA GLU A 745 -1.10 63.20 -9.50
C GLU A 745 -0.95 61.79 -10.15
N LYS A 746 -0.01 60.94 -9.70
CA LYS A 746 0.18 59.56 -10.15
C LYS A 746 0.50 58.63 -8.96
N PRO A 747 -0.27 57.55 -8.73
CA PRO A 747 0.09 56.55 -7.73
C PRO A 747 1.38 55.84 -8.17
N ALA A 748 2.40 55.81 -7.33
CA ALA A 748 3.69 55.18 -7.64
C ALA A 748 3.64 53.65 -7.65
N ILE A 749 2.53 53.05 -7.17
CA ILE A 749 2.31 51.60 -7.16
C ILE A 749 1.04 51.32 -7.97
N SER A 750 1.22 50.81 -9.18
CA SER A 750 0.15 50.50 -10.12
C SER A 750 0.11 49.01 -10.50
N THR A 751 1.28 48.36 -10.51
CA THR A 751 1.46 46.95 -10.83
C THR A 751 1.98 46.15 -9.63
N VAL A 752 1.92 44.82 -9.70
CA VAL A 752 2.55 43.91 -8.75
C VAL A 752 4.08 44.10 -8.73
N ALA A 753 4.68 44.40 -9.88
CA ALA A 753 6.10 44.71 -9.98
C ALA A 753 6.46 45.98 -9.18
N ASP A 754 5.58 46.98 -9.16
CA ASP A 754 5.78 48.19 -8.35
C ASP A 754 5.75 47.87 -6.85
N VAL A 755 4.86 46.98 -6.40
CA VAL A 755 4.83 46.52 -4.99
C VAL A 755 6.15 45.85 -4.61
N LYS A 756 6.69 44.99 -5.47
CA LYS A 756 7.99 44.32 -5.25
C LYS A 756 9.13 45.34 -5.13
N THR A 757 9.12 46.35 -5.98
CA THR A 757 10.10 47.45 -5.95
C THR A 757 9.97 48.28 -4.69
N ALA A 758 8.74 48.63 -4.31
CA ALA A 758 8.43 49.39 -3.11
C ALA A 758 8.84 48.63 -1.84
N LEU A 759 8.57 47.32 -1.79
CA LEU A 759 8.97 46.42 -0.72
C LEU A 759 10.50 46.38 -0.56
N THR A 760 11.23 46.17 -1.64
CA THR A 760 12.70 46.13 -1.64
C THR A 760 13.28 47.48 -1.18
N THR A 761 12.67 48.59 -1.61
CA THR A 761 13.08 49.93 -1.19
C THR A 761 12.83 50.15 0.31
N ALA A 762 11.67 49.76 0.82
CA ALA A 762 11.33 49.86 2.23
C ALA A 762 12.27 49.01 3.10
N GLU A 763 12.64 47.82 2.64
CA GLU A 763 13.62 46.96 3.31
C GLU A 763 15.03 47.59 3.35
N ALA A 764 15.49 48.15 2.22
CA ALA A 764 16.77 48.86 2.17
C ALA A 764 16.79 50.10 3.06
N LEU A 765 15.67 50.84 3.11
CA LEU A 765 15.51 52.00 3.99
C LEU A 765 15.49 51.59 5.46
N ARG A 766 14.80 50.50 5.82
CA ARG A 766 14.87 49.94 7.19
C ARG A 766 16.32 49.66 7.58
N THR A 767 17.04 48.95 6.73
CA THR A 767 18.44 48.57 6.98
C THR A 767 19.32 49.81 7.15
N THR A 768 19.13 50.83 6.30
CA THR A 768 19.85 52.11 6.38
C THR A 768 19.54 52.86 7.66
N ASN A 769 18.26 52.97 8.04
CA ASN A 769 17.84 53.67 9.26
C ASN A 769 18.38 52.98 10.53
N ILE A 770 18.29 51.64 10.59
CA ILE A 770 18.86 50.85 11.69
C ILE A 770 20.40 51.01 11.75
N ALA A 771 21.09 51.02 10.61
CA ALA A 771 22.52 51.24 10.58
C ALA A 771 22.90 52.66 11.05
N ALA A 772 22.15 53.68 10.64
CA ALA A 772 22.36 55.07 11.03
C ALA A 772 22.25 55.27 12.55
N ILE A 773 21.23 54.69 13.20
CA ILE A 773 21.12 54.78 14.66
C ILE A 773 22.20 53.95 15.36
N ASN A 774 22.57 52.79 14.81
CA ASN A 774 23.58 51.93 15.41
C ASN A 774 24.97 52.58 15.39
N THR A 775 25.29 53.33 14.33
CA THR A 775 26.57 54.02 14.13
C THR A 775 26.61 55.44 14.68
N ALA A 776 25.47 56.03 15.03
CA ALA A 776 25.41 57.39 15.60
C ALA A 776 26.21 57.47 16.92
N ASN A 777 27.20 58.37 16.95
CA ASN A 777 28.11 58.57 18.07
C ASN A 777 28.13 60.01 18.61
N THR A 778 27.44 60.94 17.95
CA THR A 778 27.23 62.31 18.43
C THR A 778 25.75 62.60 18.64
N THR A 779 25.44 63.61 19.46
CA THR A 779 24.05 64.07 19.64
C THR A 779 23.42 64.48 18.31
N VAL A 780 24.14 65.17 17.43
CA VAL A 780 23.64 65.62 16.11
C VAL A 780 23.28 64.43 15.22
N THR A 781 24.18 63.45 15.08
CA THR A 781 23.91 62.24 14.26
C THR A 781 22.80 61.37 14.85
N THR A 782 22.62 61.40 16.18
CA THR A 782 21.56 60.67 16.87
C THR A 782 20.20 61.32 16.64
N ILE A 783 20.11 62.65 16.71
CA ILE A 783 18.88 63.39 16.37
C ILE A 783 18.44 63.04 14.95
N ALA A 784 19.35 63.18 13.97
CA ALA A 784 19.04 62.90 12.57
C ALA A 784 18.55 61.45 12.35
N ALA A 785 19.17 60.46 13.01
CA ALA A 785 18.76 59.06 12.90
C ALA A 785 17.43 58.76 13.63
N LEU A 786 17.17 59.39 14.78
CA LEU A 786 15.92 59.19 15.52
C LEU A 786 14.72 59.84 14.82
N GLU A 787 14.92 60.95 14.11
CA GLU A 787 13.86 61.62 13.33
C GLU A 787 13.34 60.77 12.16
N THR A 788 14.15 59.85 11.63
CA THR A 788 13.71 58.93 10.56
C THR A 788 12.98 57.70 11.09
N ILE A 789 13.07 57.43 12.39
CA ILE A 789 12.55 56.20 13.02
C ILE A 789 11.39 56.49 13.97
N SER A 790 11.41 57.56 14.77
CA SER A 790 10.36 57.85 15.77
C SER A 790 9.59 59.13 15.40
N PRO A 791 8.34 59.00 14.95
CA PRO A 791 7.45 60.15 14.75
C PRO A 791 7.29 61.00 16.01
N GLU A 792 7.24 60.35 17.18
CA GLU A 792 7.12 61.02 18.48
C GLU A 792 8.35 61.87 18.78
N PHE A 793 9.55 61.37 18.50
CA PHE A 793 10.79 62.13 18.63
C PHE A 793 10.85 63.29 17.64
N LYS A 794 10.46 63.05 16.38
CA LYS A 794 10.45 64.07 15.33
C LYS A 794 9.55 65.25 15.67
N ALA A 795 8.45 65.01 16.39
CA ALA A 795 7.49 66.02 16.82
C ALA A 795 7.95 66.86 18.02
N LEU A 796 9.06 66.52 18.68
CA LEU A 796 9.60 67.30 19.80
C LEU A 796 10.12 68.67 19.32
N SER A 797 10.24 69.63 20.24
CA SER A 797 10.97 70.88 19.98
C SER A 797 12.47 70.61 19.85
N GLU A 798 13.19 71.48 19.13
CA GLU A 798 14.65 71.33 18.94
C GLU A 798 15.44 71.17 20.25
N VAL A 799 15.07 71.92 21.29
CA VAL A 799 15.68 71.83 22.63
C VAL A 799 15.37 70.47 23.28
N ALA A 800 14.15 69.97 23.12
CA ALA A 800 13.74 68.67 23.66
C ALA A 800 14.42 67.50 22.91
N LYS A 801 14.59 67.60 21.58
CA LYS A 801 15.33 66.61 20.78
C LYS A 801 16.77 66.44 21.27
N VAL A 802 17.47 67.54 21.56
CA VAL A 802 18.85 67.50 22.11
C VAL A 802 18.89 66.75 23.43
N THR A 803 17.98 67.08 24.35
CA THR A 803 17.92 66.46 25.69
C THR A 803 17.61 64.95 25.60
N VAL A 804 16.62 64.58 24.79
CA VAL A 804 16.20 63.18 24.62
C VAL A 804 17.28 62.37 23.90
N ALA A 805 17.96 62.93 22.89
CA ALA A 805 19.06 62.25 22.20
C ALA A 805 20.28 62.01 23.10
N GLN A 806 20.61 62.94 24.00
CA GLN A 806 21.67 62.74 25.00
C GLN A 806 21.32 61.60 25.97
N LYS A 807 20.09 61.62 26.52
CA LYS A 807 19.58 60.53 27.37
C LYS A 807 19.53 59.19 26.63
N PHE A 808 19.08 59.18 25.37
CA PHE A 808 19.04 57.99 24.54
C PHE A 808 20.44 57.38 24.40
N ASN A 809 21.45 58.19 24.04
CA ASN A 809 22.84 57.74 23.90
C ASN A 809 23.43 57.20 25.21
N ALA A 810 23.14 57.87 26.34
CA ALA A 810 23.61 57.43 27.66
C ALA A 810 22.99 56.08 28.07
N ASN A 811 21.77 55.79 27.61
CA ASN A 811 20.99 54.61 27.99
C ASN A 811 20.99 53.51 26.91
N ARG A 812 21.83 53.60 25.88
CA ARG A 812 21.91 52.53 24.87
C ARG A 812 22.35 51.23 25.54
N PRO A 813 21.71 50.09 25.21
CA PRO A 813 22.08 48.80 25.77
C PRO A 813 23.54 48.48 25.40
N THR A 814 24.28 47.84 26.30
CA THR A 814 25.69 47.45 26.06
C THR A 814 25.82 45.92 26.03
N ILE A 815 26.73 45.42 25.18
CA ILE A 815 27.02 43.98 25.01
C ILE A 815 27.78 43.44 26.23
N SER A 816 28.62 44.28 26.84
CA SER A 816 29.43 43.98 28.02
C SER A 816 29.58 45.23 28.88
N ALA A 817 29.42 45.08 30.20
CA ALA A 817 29.61 46.16 31.17
C ALA A 817 31.06 46.65 31.22
N THR A 818 32.02 45.83 30.79
CA THR A 818 33.46 46.09 30.86
C THR A 818 33.96 46.91 29.67
N ASP A 819 33.48 46.61 28.45
CA ASP A 819 33.99 47.21 27.21
C ASP A 819 33.12 48.37 26.70
N LYS A 820 32.00 48.67 27.39
CA LYS A 820 30.98 49.68 27.03
C LYS A 820 30.55 49.65 25.56
N THR A 821 30.73 48.52 24.88
CA THR A 821 30.38 48.36 23.47
C THR A 821 28.86 48.30 23.35
N ILE A 822 28.30 49.19 22.53
CA ILE A 822 26.85 49.33 22.40
C ILE A 822 26.27 48.12 21.66
N ALA A 823 25.21 47.53 22.19
CA ALA A 823 24.45 46.48 21.53
C ALA A 823 23.67 47.07 20.35
N PRO A 824 23.74 46.47 19.15
CA PRO A 824 23.02 46.97 17.99
C PRO A 824 21.51 46.74 18.14
N PHE A 825 20.72 47.74 17.77
CA PHE A 825 19.28 47.60 17.57
C PHE A 825 19.00 46.81 16.29
N THR A 826 17.91 46.04 16.31
CA THR A 826 17.49 45.18 15.20
C THR A 826 16.16 45.57 14.58
N ASP A 827 15.36 46.41 15.25
CA ASP A 827 14.04 46.89 14.81
C ASP A 827 13.69 48.27 15.38
N PHE A 828 12.65 48.91 14.82
CA PHE A 828 12.20 50.24 15.25
C PHE A 828 11.52 50.23 16.62
N THR A 829 10.91 49.11 17.01
CA THR A 829 10.19 48.99 18.29
C THR A 829 11.14 49.14 19.48
N ALA A 830 12.29 48.45 19.44
CA ALA A 830 13.31 48.57 20.48
C ALA A 830 13.86 49.99 20.59
N ILE A 831 14.07 50.67 19.46
CA ILE A 831 14.55 52.06 19.41
C ILE A 831 13.52 52.99 20.02
N ARG A 832 12.26 52.92 19.57
CA ARG A 832 11.17 53.77 20.06
C ARG A 832 10.88 53.57 21.54
N THR A 833 11.02 52.34 22.04
CA THR A 833 10.89 52.06 23.48
C THR A 833 11.95 52.82 24.29
N LEU A 834 13.20 52.82 23.82
CA LEU A 834 14.27 53.56 24.49
C LEU A 834 14.08 55.09 24.35
N VAL A 835 13.62 55.57 23.20
CA VAL A 835 13.25 56.98 23.00
C VAL A 835 12.17 57.40 24.00
N ALA A 836 11.08 56.63 24.11
CA ALA A 836 9.99 56.92 25.03
C ALA A 836 10.45 56.92 26.49
N ASN A 837 11.35 56.02 26.87
CA ASN A 837 11.97 56.03 28.20
C ASN A 837 12.90 57.23 28.42
N SER A 838 13.52 57.75 27.36
CA SER A 838 14.38 58.93 27.41
C SER A 838 13.60 60.25 27.43
N MET A 839 12.33 60.24 27.01
CA MET A 839 11.40 61.37 27.14
C MET A 839 10.84 61.52 28.56
N LYS A 840 10.81 60.42 29.32
CA LYS A 840 10.51 60.43 30.76
C LYS A 840 11.72 60.97 31.54
#